data_AF-A0A9P8GEL8-F1
#
_entry.id   AF-A0A9P8GEL8-F1
#
_cell.length_a   1.000
_cell.length_b   1.000
_cell.length_c   1.000
_cell.angle_alpha   90.00
_cell.angle_beta   90.00
_cell.angle_gamma   90.00
#
_symmetry.space_group_name_H-M   'P 1'
#
loop_
_entity.id
_entity.type
_entity.pdbx_description
1 polymer ?
#
loop_
_entity_poly.entity_id
_entity_poly.type
_entity_poly.pdbx_seq_one_letter_code
_entity_poly.pdbx_strand_id
1 'polypeptide(L)'
;MTTALIFGPTGAVGSQILATLLSFPTCTSLTTISRRAPQTQTQVSKLEIIIEADTARWGPMISTLSPAPSVVFNAVGTTMASAGSIAAQRAIDHDLCIENAKAAKAAGVKTPFALTPYAKMKRGVENAIKELDFENAIILRPGMILGRESPKNKWLEDIFDGFKKISQGFQDKWAQDQTTIGRAAVAAMKMVEEGKAPEKFWVLEQSDIIPSKNEYLQFTKWAREYGPVYSIMVGSRPMIVLSSVEVVKELLEKRSAIYSDRPEAYAAKHIPTSKLRIVFMPYTPLWRKLRKVTHSLLSIKAARNYDPYQETERKQMLDEILINPNDVFSSLQRYTTSLTATLLYGWRSPSTADPRLHKLDDELAALQAALGTTAAALLDAFPIMRFLPDSLLPIKNRVHRALQMGHDVHMENWYAVKEKIKNGTLGHCMSIGLARAQDKDNITDVEAAYAVGNIFEGGMETTAATLYAFIQAMLLIPEVQTKAQEEIDRVVGPGRLPVMADAANLPYIRRCVKELVRWFPVAPLGAVPHACTQDDEYMGYKIPKGAPVILNAWAIMTDPDRYTEPRRFNPDRFTEGSDSISMTEMAAHPEPSKRDTVGFGAGRRLCPGMHVADRSLFLGITGILWSFSVTPKKDAQGQDILPNADNLIVGLAARPEPFEVSILSRNEKRACIIREEWKDAQRLLDPEKQWMETPEGDWDASLRI
;
A
#
# COMPACT_ATOMS: atom_id res chain seq x y z
N MET A 1 -17.97 -4.18 34.50
CA MET A 1 -17.98 -5.66 34.56
C MET A 1 -19.11 -6.13 33.66
N THR A 2 -18.82 -7.01 32.71
CA THR A 2 -19.73 -7.38 31.62
C THR A 2 -20.40 -8.71 31.92
N THR A 3 -21.74 -8.74 31.90
CA THR A 3 -22.54 -9.97 31.95
C THR A 3 -23.13 -10.20 30.56
N ALA A 4 -22.76 -11.31 29.91
CA ALA A 4 -23.10 -11.55 28.51
C ALA A 4 -24.02 -12.76 28.36
N LEU A 5 -24.98 -12.67 27.45
CA LEU A 5 -25.81 -13.79 27.00
C LEU A 5 -25.55 -14.05 25.51
N ILE A 6 -25.37 -15.31 25.11
CA ILE A 6 -25.26 -15.71 23.70
C ILE A 6 -26.42 -16.62 23.30
N PHE A 7 -27.19 -16.22 22.28
CA PHE A 7 -28.08 -17.11 21.54
C PHE A 7 -27.34 -17.72 20.35
N GLY A 8 -27.46 -19.04 20.18
CA GLY A 8 -26.80 -19.77 19.09
C GLY A 8 -25.28 -19.96 19.22
N PRO A 9 -24.71 -20.28 20.42
CA PRO A 9 -23.27 -20.50 20.64
C PRO A 9 -22.66 -21.66 19.83
N THR A 10 -23.47 -22.55 19.25
CA THR A 10 -22.99 -23.71 18.48
C THR A 10 -22.77 -23.38 17.00
N GLY A 11 -23.20 -22.20 16.55
CA GLY A 11 -23.04 -21.76 15.17
C GLY A 11 -21.61 -21.32 14.85
N ALA A 12 -21.29 -21.24 13.56
CA ALA A 12 -20.00 -20.80 13.02
C ALA A 12 -19.39 -19.58 13.73
N VAL A 13 -20.18 -18.52 13.89
CA VAL A 13 -19.73 -17.27 14.53
C VAL A 13 -20.01 -17.29 16.04
N GLY A 14 -21.13 -17.88 16.47
CA GLY A 14 -21.50 -17.99 17.88
C GLY A 14 -20.45 -18.73 18.72
N SER A 15 -19.82 -19.76 18.16
CA SER A 15 -18.75 -20.52 18.83
C SER A 15 -17.49 -19.69 19.03
N GLN A 16 -17.19 -18.79 18.09
CA GLN A 16 -16.03 -17.89 18.16
C GLN A 16 -16.27 -16.72 19.10
N ILE A 17 -17.50 -16.18 19.15
CA ILE A 17 -17.93 -15.21 20.16
C ILE A 17 -17.80 -15.83 21.55
N LEU A 18 -18.30 -17.06 21.74
CA LEU A 18 -18.17 -17.80 23.00
C LEU A 18 -16.70 -17.99 23.40
N ALA A 19 -15.86 -18.50 22.48
CA ALA A 19 -14.44 -18.70 22.75
C ALA A 19 -13.72 -17.39 23.12
N THR A 20 -14.05 -16.29 22.45
CA THR A 20 -13.45 -14.97 22.70
C THR A 20 -13.92 -14.37 24.03
N LEU A 21 -15.19 -14.49 24.39
CA LEU A 21 -15.70 -14.02 25.68
C LEU A 21 -15.17 -14.83 26.86
N LEU A 22 -14.95 -16.13 26.67
CA LEU A 22 -14.31 -16.97 27.69
C LEU A 22 -12.89 -16.52 28.00
N SER A 23 -12.13 -16.05 27.01
CA SER A 23 -10.79 -15.48 27.22
C SER A 23 -10.80 -13.99 27.59
N PHE A 24 -11.96 -13.31 27.60
CA PHE A 24 -12.04 -11.88 27.86
C PHE A 24 -12.08 -11.56 29.37
N PRO A 25 -11.11 -10.80 29.92
CA PRO A 25 -10.99 -10.59 31.37
C PRO A 25 -12.14 -9.80 32.01
N THR A 26 -12.77 -8.88 31.27
CA THR A 26 -13.84 -8.01 31.80
C THR A 26 -15.22 -8.68 31.77
N CYS A 27 -15.36 -9.83 31.09
CA CYS A 27 -16.56 -10.65 31.11
C CYS A 27 -16.56 -11.52 32.37
N THR A 28 -17.44 -11.16 33.32
CA THR A 28 -17.51 -11.76 34.66
C THR A 28 -18.55 -12.88 34.75
N SER A 29 -19.55 -12.89 33.88
CA SER A 29 -20.53 -13.97 33.75
C SER A 29 -20.96 -14.12 32.30
N LEU A 30 -21.08 -15.36 31.83
CA LEU A 30 -21.47 -15.70 30.48
C LEU A 30 -22.53 -16.81 30.48
N THR A 31 -23.72 -16.51 29.99
CA THR A 31 -24.78 -17.51 29.81
C THR A 31 -24.96 -17.80 28.32
N THR A 32 -25.24 -19.04 27.97
CA THR A 32 -25.54 -19.43 26.59
C THR A 32 -26.87 -20.16 26.50
N ILE A 33 -27.68 -19.84 25.49
CA ILE A 33 -28.96 -20.52 25.22
C ILE A 33 -28.90 -21.10 23.80
N SER A 34 -29.08 -22.42 23.69
CA SER A 34 -29.04 -23.14 22.42
C SER A 34 -29.85 -24.42 22.43
N ARG A 35 -30.18 -24.95 21.24
CA ARG A 35 -30.84 -26.26 21.08
C ARG A 35 -29.92 -27.44 21.38
N ARG A 36 -28.61 -27.21 21.44
CA ARG A 36 -27.55 -28.23 21.64
C ARG A 36 -26.42 -27.60 22.45
N ALA A 37 -25.71 -28.39 23.24
CA ALA A 37 -24.53 -27.91 23.96
C ALA A 37 -23.43 -27.43 22.99
N PRO A 38 -22.73 -26.31 23.27
CA PRO A 38 -21.55 -25.91 22.52
C PRO A 38 -20.38 -26.87 22.78
N GLN A 39 -19.59 -27.16 21.73
CA GLN A 39 -18.35 -27.93 21.85
C GLN A 39 -17.27 -27.04 22.50
N THR A 40 -17.25 -27.00 23.82
CA THR A 40 -16.25 -26.28 24.60
C THR A 40 -15.36 -27.29 25.32
N GLN A 41 -14.03 -27.17 25.14
CA GLN A 41 -13.04 -28.12 25.69
C GLN A 41 -12.70 -27.84 27.17
N THR A 42 -13.30 -26.83 27.79
CA THR A 42 -12.94 -26.38 29.14
C THR A 42 -14.19 -26.05 29.95
N GLN A 43 -14.39 -26.70 31.09
CA GLN A 43 -15.33 -26.27 32.11
C GLN A 43 -14.76 -24.98 32.74
N VAL A 44 -15.40 -23.84 32.50
CA VAL A 44 -14.95 -22.54 33.02
C VAL A 44 -15.98 -22.05 34.04
N SER A 45 -15.54 -21.62 35.22
CA SER A 45 -16.40 -21.22 36.35
C SER A 45 -17.35 -20.05 36.06
N LYS A 46 -17.13 -19.29 34.98
CA LYS A 46 -17.97 -18.15 34.56
C LYS A 46 -18.98 -18.47 33.45
N LEU A 47 -19.09 -19.73 33.00
CA LEU A 47 -19.96 -20.14 31.89
C LEU A 47 -21.16 -20.97 32.37
N GLU A 48 -22.36 -20.48 32.09
CA GLU A 48 -23.62 -21.21 32.24
C GLU A 48 -24.16 -21.66 30.86
N ILE A 49 -24.49 -22.94 30.73
CA ILE A 49 -25.00 -23.53 29.47
C ILE A 49 -26.45 -23.96 29.67
N ILE A 50 -27.35 -23.31 28.96
CA ILE A 50 -28.77 -23.61 28.93
C ILE A 50 -29.10 -24.27 27.59
N ILE A 51 -29.65 -25.49 27.67
CA ILE A 51 -30.08 -26.25 26.50
C ILE A 51 -31.62 -26.22 26.47
N GLU A 52 -32.17 -25.47 25.52
CA GLU A 52 -33.62 -25.37 25.30
C GLU A 52 -33.91 -25.58 23.82
N ALA A 53 -34.67 -26.65 23.53
CA ALA A 53 -35.00 -27.06 22.18
C ALA A 53 -36.06 -26.15 21.54
N ASP A 54 -36.97 -25.61 22.35
CA ASP A 54 -38.03 -24.70 21.92
C ASP A 54 -37.55 -23.25 21.89
N THR A 55 -37.31 -22.74 20.68
CA THR A 55 -36.80 -21.37 20.47
C THR A 55 -37.77 -20.29 20.95
N ALA A 56 -39.07 -20.58 21.08
CA ALA A 56 -40.05 -19.61 21.60
C ALA A 56 -39.83 -19.29 23.08
N ARG A 57 -39.15 -20.18 23.82
CA ARG A 57 -38.82 -19.99 25.23
C ARG A 57 -37.56 -19.16 25.46
N TRP A 58 -36.72 -18.97 24.43
CA TRP A 58 -35.42 -18.34 24.56
C TRP A 58 -35.49 -16.88 25.03
N GLY A 59 -36.37 -16.08 24.43
CA GLY A 59 -36.59 -14.69 24.82
C GLY A 59 -37.10 -14.55 26.26
N PRO A 60 -38.20 -15.23 26.65
CA PRO A 60 -38.72 -15.20 28.02
C PRO A 60 -37.70 -15.58 29.10
N MET A 61 -36.71 -16.42 28.80
CA MET A 61 -35.70 -16.83 29.77
C MET A 61 -34.72 -15.71 30.16
N ILE A 62 -34.60 -14.62 29.37
CA ILE A 62 -33.66 -13.53 29.67
C ILE A 62 -33.96 -12.90 31.04
N SER A 63 -35.25 -12.75 31.37
CA SER A 63 -35.67 -12.14 32.65
C SER A 63 -35.47 -13.05 33.86
N THR A 64 -35.20 -14.35 33.65
CA THR A 64 -34.96 -15.31 34.72
C THR A 64 -33.47 -15.53 35.01
N LEU A 65 -32.57 -14.94 34.23
CA LEU A 65 -31.12 -15.10 34.38
C LEU A 65 -30.58 -14.29 35.56
N SER A 66 -29.67 -14.90 36.33
CA SER A 66 -28.95 -14.25 37.42
C SER A 66 -27.46 -14.56 37.32
N PRO A 67 -26.59 -13.57 37.07
CA PRO A 67 -26.88 -12.15 36.95
C PRO A 67 -27.57 -11.78 35.62
N ALA A 68 -28.37 -10.70 35.63
CA ALA A 68 -29.01 -10.20 34.42
C ALA A 68 -27.95 -9.77 33.38
N PRO A 69 -28.13 -10.08 32.08
CA PRO A 69 -27.15 -9.74 31.06
C PRO A 69 -27.16 -8.24 30.74
N SER A 70 -25.98 -7.62 30.73
CA SER A 70 -25.76 -6.25 30.26
C SER A 70 -25.64 -6.19 28.73
N VAL A 71 -25.20 -7.29 28.10
CA VAL A 71 -25.02 -7.44 26.65
C VAL A 71 -25.61 -8.76 26.17
N VAL A 72 -26.32 -8.74 25.04
CA VAL A 72 -26.87 -9.94 24.39
C VAL A 72 -26.30 -10.12 22.99
N PHE A 73 -25.66 -11.25 22.72
CA PHE A 73 -25.20 -11.68 21.40
C PHE A 73 -26.22 -12.61 20.76
N ASN A 74 -26.89 -12.12 19.73
CA ASN A 74 -27.81 -12.91 18.92
C ASN A 74 -27.07 -13.45 17.68
N ALA A 75 -26.50 -14.65 17.82
CA ALA A 75 -25.75 -15.34 16.78
C ALA A 75 -26.53 -16.52 16.18
N VAL A 76 -27.87 -16.46 16.22
CA VAL A 76 -28.73 -17.44 15.56
C VAL A 76 -28.65 -17.27 14.05
N GLY A 77 -28.59 -18.39 13.35
CA GLY A 77 -28.54 -18.39 11.90
C GLY A 77 -28.60 -19.80 11.35
N THR A 78 -29.29 -19.96 10.22
CA THR A 78 -29.39 -21.24 9.51
C THR A 78 -29.10 -21.04 8.02
N THR A 79 -28.94 -22.15 7.29
CA THR A 79 -28.89 -22.12 5.82
C THR A 79 -30.16 -22.70 5.27
N MET A 80 -30.48 -22.39 4.01
CA MET A 80 -31.55 -23.05 3.28
C MET A 80 -31.43 -24.58 3.33
N ALA A 81 -30.20 -25.10 3.20
CA ALA A 81 -29.92 -26.54 3.28
C ALA A 81 -30.24 -27.14 4.66
N SER A 82 -30.02 -26.40 5.76
CA SER A 82 -30.33 -26.86 7.12
C SER A 82 -31.77 -26.58 7.55
N ALA A 83 -32.41 -25.54 6.98
CA ALA A 83 -33.78 -25.17 7.28
C ALA A 83 -34.82 -25.95 6.46
N GLY A 84 -34.43 -26.47 5.29
CA GLY A 84 -35.32 -27.21 4.39
C GLY A 84 -36.37 -26.37 3.66
N SER A 85 -36.65 -25.14 4.10
CA SER A 85 -37.57 -24.22 3.44
C SER A 85 -37.24 -22.75 3.74
N ILE A 86 -37.69 -21.84 2.86
CA ILE A 86 -37.57 -20.38 3.04
C ILE A 86 -38.31 -19.92 4.30
N ALA A 87 -39.48 -20.51 4.59
CA ALA A 87 -40.28 -20.15 5.77
C ALA A 87 -39.56 -20.53 7.08
N ALA A 88 -39.00 -21.75 7.14
CA ALA A 88 -38.21 -22.19 8.29
C ALA A 88 -36.90 -21.40 8.43
N GLN A 89 -36.28 -21.01 7.32
CA GLN A 89 -35.11 -20.14 7.35
C GLN A 89 -35.47 -18.75 7.89
N ARG A 90 -36.57 -18.16 7.42
CA ARG A 90 -37.07 -16.87 7.90
C ARG A 90 -37.41 -16.89 9.39
N ALA A 91 -38.06 -17.94 9.87
CA ALA A 91 -38.39 -18.09 11.28
C ALA A 91 -37.14 -17.98 12.18
N ILE A 92 -35.99 -18.50 11.73
CA ILE A 92 -34.72 -18.46 12.47
C ILE A 92 -33.93 -17.17 12.21
N ASP A 93 -33.72 -16.80 10.94
CA ASP A 93 -32.81 -15.72 10.54
C ASP A 93 -33.46 -14.32 10.66
N HIS A 94 -34.78 -14.24 10.81
CA HIS A 94 -35.54 -13.00 10.90
C HIS A 94 -36.42 -12.93 12.15
N ASP A 95 -37.39 -13.83 12.30
CA ASP A 95 -38.44 -13.68 13.31
C ASP A 95 -37.88 -13.90 14.72
N LEU A 96 -37.15 -14.99 14.93
CA LEU A 96 -36.45 -15.27 16.19
C LEU A 96 -35.43 -14.18 16.55
N CYS A 97 -34.75 -13.60 15.55
CA CYS A 97 -33.84 -12.48 15.77
C CYS A 97 -34.53 -11.28 16.40
N ILE A 98 -35.71 -10.92 15.89
CA ILE A 98 -36.53 -9.80 16.36
C ILE A 98 -37.15 -10.12 17.72
N GLU A 99 -37.64 -11.35 17.93
CA GLU A 99 -38.22 -11.78 19.21
C GLU A 99 -37.20 -11.74 20.34
N ASN A 100 -35.99 -12.27 20.10
CA ASN A 100 -34.89 -12.21 21.07
C ASN A 100 -34.49 -10.75 21.37
N ALA A 101 -34.47 -9.88 20.36
CA ALA A 101 -34.19 -8.46 20.57
C ALA A 101 -35.29 -7.78 21.40
N LYS A 102 -36.58 -8.03 21.11
CA LYS A 102 -37.70 -7.52 21.92
C LYS A 102 -37.62 -7.96 23.37
N ALA A 103 -37.33 -9.25 23.59
CA ALA A 103 -37.18 -9.81 24.92
C ALA A 103 -35.97 -9.21 25.66
N ALA A 104 -34.84 -9.01 24.98
CA ALA A 104 -33.66 -8.35 25.55
C ALA A 104 -33.98 -6.91 25.97
N LYS A 105 -34.70 -6.14 25.15
CA LYS A 105 -35.14 -4.79 25.50
C LYS A 105 -36.04 -4.79 26.74
N ALA A 106 -37.02 -5.69 26.77
CA ALA A 106 -37.96 -5.81 27.89
C ALA A 106 -37.25 -6.22 29.19
N ALA A 107 -36.17 -6.99 29.10
CA ALA A 107 -35.34 -7.38 30.24
C ALA A 107 -34.33 -6.29 30.67
N GLY A 108 -34.32 -5.11 30.03
CA GLY A 108 -33.45 -4.00 30.41
C GLY A 108 -32.01 -4.09 29.88
N VAL A 109 -31.76 -4.93 28.87
CA VAL A 109 -30.44 -5.03 28.23
C VAL A 109 -30.09 -3.71 27.54
N LYS A 110 -28.90 -3.18 27.83
CA LYS A 110 -28.44 -1.89 27.30
C LYS A 110 -27.98 -1.98 25.86
N THR A 111 -27.25 -3.05 25.53
CA THR A 111 -26.64 -3.24 24.21
C THR A 111 -26.93 -4.63 23.66
N PRO A 112 -27.86 -4.77 22.70
CA PRO A 112 -28.02 -5.99 21.95
C PRO A 112 -27.05 -5.98 20.77
N PHE A 113 -26.70 -7.17 20.36
CA PHE A 113 -25.79 -7.45 19.28
C PHE A 113 -26.45 -8.46 18.34
N ALA A 114 -26.54 -8.13 17.05
CA ALA A 114 -27.20 -8.99 16.07
C ALA A 114 -26.28 -9.33 14.90
N LEU A 115 -26.21 -10.63 14.59
CA LEU A 115 -25.46 -11.15 13.44
C LEU A 115 -26.43 -11.56 12.33
N THR A 116 -26.36 -10.97 11.13
CA THR A 116 -27.35 -11.26 10.07
C THR A 116 -26.75 -11.87 8.79
N PRO A 117 -27.14 -13.10 8.41
CA PRO A 117 -26.76 -13.70 7.13
C PRO A 117 -27.97 -13.91 6.19
N TYR A 118 -28.34 -12.92 5.36
CA TYR A 118 -28.76 -13.02 3.92
C TYR A 118 -29.44 -11.72 3.44
N ALA A 119 -29.09 -11.22 2.25
CA ALA A 119 -29.36 -9.84 1.81
C ALA A 119 -30.83 -9.36 1.78
N LYS A 120 -31.83 -10.25 1.71
CA LYS A 120 -33.27 -9.85 1.71
C LYS A 120 -33.92 -9.82 3.09
N MET A 121 -33.52 -10.69 4.02
CA MET A 121 -34.04 -10.73 5.39
C MET A 121 -33.32 -9.73 6.32
N LYS A 122 -32.10 -9.30 5.94
CA LYS A 122 -31.26 -8.32 6.66
C LYS A 122 -31.94 -7.00 6.99
N ARG A 123 -32.63 -6.37 6.03
CA ARG A 123 -33.23 -5.03 6.25
C ARG A 123 -34.36 -5.05 7.29
N GLY A 124 -35.11 -6.15 7.40
CA GLY A 124 -36.22 -6.26 8.35
C GLY A 124 -35.75 -6.30 9.80
N VAL A 125 -34.72 -7.11 10.09
CA VAL A 125 -34.14 -7.21 11.44
C VAL A 125 -33.45 -5.90 11.84
N GLU A 126 -32.68 -5.29 10.93
CA GLU A 126 -32.01 -4.01 11.20
C GLU A 126 -32.99 -2.90 11.54
N ASN A 127 -34.08 -2.77 10.77
CA ASN A 127 -35.12 -1.77 11.04
C ASN A 127 -35.80 -2.04 12.38
N ALA A 128 -36.15 -3.29 12.68
CA ALA A 128 -36.76 -3.66 13.94
C ALA A 128 -35.85 -3.36 15.15
N ILE A 129 -34.54 -3.60 15.04
CA ILE A 129 -33.58 -3.25 16.11
C ILE A 129 -33.50 -1.73 16.31
N LYS A 130 -33.52 -0.96 15.22
CA LYS A 130 -33.54 0.52 15.29
C LYS A 130 -34.83 1.03 15.94
N GLU A 131 -35.98 0.43 15.64
CA GLU A 131 -37.28 0.78 16.24
C GLU A 131 -37.36 0.47 17.76
N LEU A 132 -36.62 -0.53 18.25
CA LEU A 132 -36.59 -0.88 19.68
C LEU A 132 -35.78 0.11 20.54
N ASP A 133 -35.06 1.05 19.91
CA ASP A 133 -34.37 2.18 20.53
C ASP A 133 -33.50 1.80 21.74
N PHE A 134 -32.57 0.87 21.56
CA PHE A 134 -31.57 0.53 22.59
C PHE A 134 -30.62 1.68 22.91
N GLU A 135 -29.95 1.64 24.06
CA GLU A 135 -28.95 2.65 24.44
C GLU A 135 -27.82 2.68 23.40
N ASN A 136 -27.36 1.49 23.00
CA ASN A 136 -26.52 1.28 21.83
C ASN A 136 -26.93 -0.04 21.17
N ALA A 137 -26.77 -0.20 19.87
CA ALA A 137 -26.91 -1.50 19.21
C ALA A 137 -25.84 -1.69 18.15
N ILE A 138 -25.29 -2.91 18.09
CA ILE A 138 -24.26 -3.26 17.11
C ILE A 138 -24.82 -4.29 16.14
N ILE A 139 -24.69 -4.00 14.85
CA ILE A 139 -25.18 -4.83 13.76
C ILE A 139 -23.98 -5.32 12.96
N LEU A 140 -23.67 -6.61 13.05
CA LEU A 140 -22.61 -7.20 12.26
C LEU A 140 -23.12 -7.58 10.87
N ARG A 141 -22.46 -7.04 9.83
CA ARG A 141 -22.62 -7.40 8.43
C ARG A 141 -21.38 -8.13 7.89
N PRO A 142 -21.12 -9.36 8.34
CA PRO A 142 -20.02 -10.13 7.79
C PRO A 142 -20.28 -10.42 6.30
N GLY A 143 -19.21 -10.48 5.51
CA GLY A 143 -19.24 -11.10 4.19
C GLY A 143 -19.52 -12.62 4.30
N MET A 144 -19.51 -13.33 3.18
CA MET A 144 -19.76 -14.79 3.15
C MET A 144 -18.86 -15.63 4.10
N ILE A 145 -19.43 -16.44 4.99
CA ILE A 145 -18.64 -17.17 6.00
C ILE A 145 -17.96 -18.41 5.37
N LEU A 146 -16.62 -18.48 5.37
CA LEU A 146 -15.86 -19.64 4.89
C LEU A 146 -15.72 -20.73 5.98
N GLY A 147 -15.67 -22.02 5.59
CA GLY A 147 -15.44 -23.15 6.50
C GLY A 147 -16.60 -24.15 6.73
N ARG A 148 -17.62 -24.20 5.86
CA ARG A 148 -18.64 -25.27 5.88
C ARG A 148 -18.29 -26.38 4.87
N GLU A 149 -18.49 -27.64 5.25
CA GLU A 149 -18.37 -28.81 4.36
C GLU A 149 -19.17 -28.61 3.05
N SER A 150 -18.58 -29.07 1.94
CA SER A 150 -19.02 -28.78 0.57
C SER A 150 -20.40 -29.35 0.22
N PRO A 151 -21.34 -28.59 -0.36
CA PRO A 151 -22.54 -29.16 -0.97
C PRO A 151 -22.34 -29.40 -2.48
N LYS A 152 -22.83 -30.54 -2.95
CA LYS A 152 -22.88 -30.97 -4.36
C LYS A 152 -24.08 -30.34 -5.10
N ASN A 153 -23.81 -29.71 -6.25
CA ASN A 153 -24.63 -29.56 -7.48
C ASN A 153 -25.93 -28.73 -7.55
N LYS A 154 -26.26 -28.39 -8.81
CA LYS A 154 -27.49 -27.84 -9.46
C LYS A 154 -27.91 -26.38 -9.25
N TRP A 155 -27.47 -25.71 -8.19
CA TRP A 155 -27.86 -24.31 -7.91
C TRP A 155 -27.27 -23.25 -8.87
N LEU A 156 -26.21 -23.59 -9.62
CA LEU A 156 -25.53 -22.62 -10.50
C LEU A 156 -26.35 -22.19 -11.72
N GLU A 157 -27.28 -23.00 -12.23
CA GLU A 157 -28.07 -22.66 -13.44
C GLU A 157 -29.12 -21.58 -13.17
N ASP A 158 -29.81 -21.60 -12.02
CA ASP A 158 -30.88 -20.63 -11.70
C ASP A 158 -30.35 -19.24 -11.31
N ILE A 159 -29.08 -19.16 -10.91
CA ILE A 159 -28.40 -17.90 -10.59
C ILE A 159 -28.15 -17.08 -11.87
N PHE A 160 -27.84 -17.75 -12.99
CA PHE A 160 -27.46 -17.08 -14.24
C PHE A 160 -28.58 -16.18 -14.78
N ASP A 161 -29.85 -16.52 -14.57
CA ASP A 161 -30.98 -15.69 -15.02
C ASP A 161 -31.29 -14.51 -14.09
N GLY A 162 -30.92 -14.60 -12.81
CA GLY A 162 -31.15 -13.54 -11.82
C GLY A 162 -30.17 -12.35 -11.88
N PHE A 163 -29.01 -12.54 -12.51
CA PHE A 163 -27.91 -11.56 -12.49
C PHE A 163 -28.09 -10.36 -13.44
N LYS A 164 -29.14 -10.33 -14.27
CA LYS A 164 -29.41 -9.24 -15.22
C LYS A 164 -29.82 -7.89 -14.59
N LYS A 165 -29.97 -7.77 -13.26
CA LYS A 165 -30.63 -6.61 -12.61
C LYS A 165 -30.04 -6.10 -11.28
N ILE A 166 -28.72 -6.12 -11.04
CA ILE A 166 -28.20 -5.72 -9.70
C ILE A 166 -27.09 -4.66 -9.78
N SER A 167 -27.22 -3.63 -8.94
CA SER A 167 -26.39 -2.43 -8.85
C SER A 167 -25.13 -2.59 -7.97
N GLN A 168 -24.24 -1.60 -8.09
CA GLN A 168 -22.87 -1.53 -7.58
C GLN A 168 -22.70 -1.80 -6.06
N GLY A 169 -23.68 -1.47 -5.22
CA GLY A 169 -23.61 -1.65 -3.75
C GLY A 169 -23.73 -3.10 -3.25
N PHE A 170 -23.85 -4.09 -4.13
CA PHE A 170 -23.86 -5.52 -3.76
C PHE A 170 -22.46 -6.15 -3.78
N GLN A 171 -21.45 -5.45 -4.32
CA GLN A 171 -20.11 -5.99 -4.55
C GLN A 171 -19.23 -6.04 -3.27
N ASP A 172 -19.52 -5.23 -2.25
CA ASP A 172 -18.74 -5.12 -1.00
C ASP A 172 -18.95 -6.27 0.01
N LYS A 173 -19.69 -7.32 -0.36
CA LYS A 173 -20.24 -8.31 0.59
C LYS A 173 -19.67 -9.73 0.51
N TRP A 174 -18.37 -9.93 0.28
CA TRP A 174 -17.83 -11.29 0.15
C TRP A 174 -16.56 -11.60 0.96
N ALA A 175 -16.84 -12.36 2.01
CA ALA A 175 -16.14 -13.43 2.69
C ALA A 175 -15.08 -13.17 3.76
N GLN A 176 -15.33 -13.73 4.96
CA GLN A 176 -14.52 -13.55 6.18
C GLN A 176 -14.42 -14.85 7.00
N ASP A 177 -13.30 -14.99 7.72
CA ASP A 177 -13.08 -16.07 8.68
C ASP A 177 -13.96 -15.90 9.93
N GLN A 178 -14.48 -17.02 10.43
CA GLN A 178 -15.42 -17.05 11.56
C GLN A 178 -14.79 -16.49 12.84
N THR A 179 -13.49 -16.73 13.04
CA THR A 179 -12.72 -16.27 14.21
C THR A 179 -12.59 -14.75 14.21
N THR A 180 -12.31 -14.17 13.05
CA THR A 180 -12.19 -12.71 12.88
C THR A 180 -13.51 -11.99 13.16
N ILE A 181 -14.62 -12.53 12.67
CA ILE A 181 -15.97 -11.99 12.94
C ILE A 181 -16.28 -12.07 14.45
N GLY A 182 -15.96 -13.20 15.10
CA GLY A 182 -16.16 -13.38 16.54
C GLY A 182 -15.33 -12.42 17.40
N ARG A 183 -14.07 -12.16 17.02
CA ARG A 183 -13.21 -11.18 17.70
C ARG A 183 -13.68 -9.74 17.48
N ALA A 184 -14.06 -9.39 16.25
CA ALA A 184 -14.62 -8.08 15.93
C ALA A 184 -15.90 -7.78 16.72
N ALA A 185 -16.76 -8.79 16.90
CA ALA A 185 -17.95 -8.69 17.74
C ALA A 185 -17.64 -8.26 19.19
N VAL A 186 -16.68 -8.94 19.82
CA VAL A 186 -16.28 -8.67 21.21
C VAL A 186 -15.54 -7.33 21.34
N ALA A 187 -14.70 -6.99 20.36
CA ALA A 187 -14.00 -5.71 20.32
C ALA A 187 -14.97 -4.52 20.20
N ALA A 188 -16.00 -4.66 19.36
CA ALA A 188 -17.02 -3.63 19.21
C ALA A 188 -17.86 -3.44 20.47
N MET A 189 -18.21 -4.54 21.16
CA MET A 189 -18.86 -4.50 22.47
C MET A 189 -18.01 -3.70 23.47
N LYS A 190 -16.70 -3.96 23.53
CA LYS A 190 -15.77 -3.21 24.38
C LYS A 190 -15.79 -1.70 24.09
N MET A 191 -15.80 -1.33 22.80
CA MET A 191 -15.84 0.09 22.42
C MET A 191 -17.13 0.78 22.84
N VAL A 192 -18.27 0.08 22.78
CA VAL A 192 -19.54 0.59 23.30
C VAL A 192 -19.48 0.77 24.82
N GLU A 193 -18.94 -0.20 25.55
CA GLU A 193 -18.79 -0.10 27.02
C GLU A 193 -17.85 1.04 27.44
N GLU A 194 -16.82 1.33 26.64
CA GLU A 194 -15.89 2.44 26.85
C GLU A 194 -16.45 3.81 26.40
N GLY A 195 -17.67 3.86 25.84
CA GLY A 195 -18.27 5.09 25.31
C GLY A 195 -17.60 5.61 24.03
N LYS A 196 -16.87 4.75 23.31
CA LYS A 196 -16.13 5.06 22.08
C LYS A 196 -16.81 4.58 20.81
N ALA A 197 -18.09 4.21 20.89
CA ALA A 197 -18.85 3.81 19.71
C ALA A 197 -19.02 5.01 18.78
N PRO A 198 -18.79 4.85 17.46
CA PRO A 198 -18.90 5.95 16.50
C PRO A 198 -20.35 6.44 16.34
N GLU A 199 -21.32 5.56 16.54
CA GLU A 199 -22.75 5.87 16.45
C GLU A 199 -23.56 5.00 17.42
N LYS A 200 -24.77 5.48 17.79
CA LYS A 200 -25.74 4.74 18.61
C LYS A 200 -26.12 3.38 18.00
N PHE A 201 -26.27 3.34 16.67
CA PHE A 201 -26.57 2.13 15.90
C PHE A 201 -25.40 1.81 14.98
N TRP A 202 -24.39 1.15 15.54
CA TRP A 202 -23.15 0.91 14.82
C TRP A 202 -23.24 -0.34 13.94
N VAL A 203 -23.12 -0.14 12.64
CA VAL A 203 -23.02 -1.23 11.66
C VAL A 203 -21.55 -1.52 11.39
N LEU A 204 -21.12 -2.77 11.60
CA LEU A 204 -19.78 -3.25 11.29
C LEU A 204 -19.78 -4.02 9.97
N GLU A 205 -19.09 -3.48 8.97
CA GLU A 205 -18.96 -4.03 7.63
C GLU A 205 -17.61 -4.74 7.41
N GLN A 206 -17.46 -5.44 6.28
CA GLN A 206 -16.23 -6.15 5.95
C GLN A 206 -15.01 -5.22 5.83
N SER A 207 -15.22 -4.01 5.31
CA SER A 207 -14.22 -2.95 5.21
C SER A 207 -13.74 -2.44 6.56
N ASP A 208 -14.46 -2.70 7.65
CA ASP A 208 -14.07 -2.27 9.00
C ASP A 208 -13.09 -3.27 9.66
N ILE A 209 -12.80 -4.40 9.00
CA ILE A 209 -11.94 -5.50 9.49
C ILE A 209 -10.60 -5.56 8.74
N ILE A 210 -10.59 -5.34 7.42
CA ILE A 210 -9.41 -4.99 6.63
C ILE A 210 -9.72 -3.63 6.02
N PRO A 211 -9.10 -2.54 6.47
CA PRO A 211 -9.47 -1.22 5.99
C PRO A 211 -9.13 -1.11 4.51
N SER A 212 -10.08 -0.57 3.74
CA SER A 212 -9.95 -0.34 2.29
C SER A 212 -8.99 0.80 1.94
N LYS A 213 -8.50 1.51 2.97
CA LYS A 213 -7.49 2.57 2.90
C LYS A 213 -6.52 2.37 4.04
N ASN A 214 -5.26 2.72 3.83
CA ASN A 214 -4.23 2.68 4.87
C ASN A 214 -4.03 1.31 5.52
N GLU A 215 -4.15 0.24 4.74
CA GLU A 215 -3.99 -1.15 5.19
C GLU A 215 -2.64 -1.42 5.88
N TYR A 216 -1.59 -0.67 5.51
CA TYR A 216 -0.27 -0.75 6.14
C TYR A 216 -0.30 -0.39 7.63
N LEU A 217 -1.18 0.51 8.07
CA LEU A 217 -1.35 0.84 9.49
C LEU A 217 -1.95 -0.34 10.25
N GLN A 218 -2.97 -0.97 9.67
CA GLN A 218 -3.61 -2.15 10.28
C GLN A 218 -2.65 -3.34 10.31
N PHE A 219 -1.86 -3.53 9.25
CA PHE A 219 -0.84 -4.58 9.21
C PHE A 219 0.25 -4.32 10.26
N THR A 220 0.62 -3.06 10.48
CA THR A 220 1.56 -2.68 11.55
C THR A 220 0.99 -2.96 12.94
N LYS A 221 -0.31 -2.70 13.16
CA LYS A 221 -0.98 -3.06 14.41
C LYS A 221 -0.96 -4.58 14.64
N TRP A 222 -1.26 -5.36 13.61
CA TRP A 222 -1.22 -6.82 13.68
C TRP A 222 0.19 -7.39 13.88
N ALA A 223 1.23 -6.75 13.34
CA ALA A 223 2.61 -7.13 13.61
C ALA A 223 2.94 -7.05 15.11
N ARG A 224 2.41 -6.04 15.82
CA ARG A 224 2.57 -5.90 17.27
C ARG A 224 1.79 -6.95 18.07
N GLU A 225 0.62 -7.35 17.57
CA GLU A 225 -0.27 -8.30 18.26
C GLU A 225 0.13 -9.77 18.03
N TYR A 226 0.50 -10.11 16.79
CA TYR A 226 0.74 -11.49 16.35
C TYR A 226 2.22 -11.81 16.11
N GLY A 227 3.09 -10.81 16.18
CA GLY A 227 4.53 -10.95 16.00
C GLY A 227 5.01 -10.71 14.56
N PRO A 228 6.28 -11.02 14.28
CA PRO A 228 6.98 -10.58 13.07
C PRO A 228 6.52 -11.27 11.78
N VAL A 229 5.78 -12.38 11.90
CA VAL A 229 5.17 -13.12 10.80
C VAL A 229 3.75 -13.50 11.19
N TYR A 230 2.79 -13.17 10.33
CA TYR A 230 1.41 -13.62 10.48
C TYR A 230 0.77 -13.77 9.10
N SER A 231 -0.41 -14.41 9.06
CA SER A 231 -1.17 -14.59 7.83
C SER A 231 -2.57 -14.01 7.93
N ILE A 232 -3.08 -13.54 6.80
CA ILE A 232 -4.46 -13.10 6.60
C ILE A 232 -5.05 -13.89 5.45
N MET A 233 -6.25 -14.43 5.64
CA MET A 233 -6.93 -15.17 4.58
C MET A 233 -7.53 -14.19 3.58
N VAL A 234 -7.03 -14.23 2.34
CA VAL A 234 -7.57 -13.44 1.22
C VAL A 234 -8.16 -14.43 0.21
N GLY A 235 -9.49 -14.48 0.16
CA GLY A 235 -10.21 -15.51 -0.60
C GLY A 235 -9.90 -16.91 -0.06
N SER A 236 -9.31 -17.76 -0.91
CA SER A 236 -8.99 -19.16 -0.57
C SER A 236 -7.53 -19.40 -0.17
N ARG A 237 -6.68 -18.37 -0.19
CA ARG A 237 -5.24 -18.49 0.05
C ARG A 237 -4.80 -17.62 1.22
N PRO A 238 -3.84 -18.09 2.05
CA PRO A 238 -3.23 -17.24 3.05
C PRO A 238 -2.27 -16.25 2.37
N MET A 239 -2.40 -14.99 2.71
CA MET A 239 -1.40 -13.95 2.45
C MET A 239 -0.54 -13.82 3.70
N ILE A 240 0.77 -13.98 3.53
CA ILE A 240 1.75 -13.90 4.61
C ILE A 240 2.26 -12.45 4.67
N VAL A 241 2.39 -11.89 5.87
CA VAL A 241 2.95 -10.55 6.08
C VAL A 241 4.22 -10.64 6.92
N LEU A 242 5.30 -10.06 6.41
CA LEU A 242 6.62 -10.02 7.05
C LEU A 242 6.87 -8.62 7.61
N SER A 243 7.06 -8.51 8.93
CA SER A 243 7.11 -7.21 9.63
C SER A 243 8.36 -7.00 10.48
N SER A 244 9.41 -7.81 10.32
CA SER A 244 10.74 -7.56 10.90
C SER A 244 11.84 -7.70 9.83
N VAL A 245 12.96 -6.99 10.03
CA VAL A 245 14.07 -7.00 9.07
C VAL A 245 14.80 -8.35 9.05
N GLU A 246 14.82 -9.06 10.17
CA GLU A 246 15.40 -10.40 10.31
C GLU A 246 14.65 -11.42 9.46
N VAL A 247 13.31 -11.42 9.57
CA VAL A 247 12.44 -12.29 8.77
C VAL A 247 12.55 -11.96 7.29
N VAL A 248 12.57 -10.67 6.94
CA VAL A 248 12.74 -10.23 5.55
C VAL A 248 14.06 -10.75 4.97
N LYS A 249 15.18 -10.63 5.70
CA LYS A 249 16.45 -11.20 5.26
C LYS A 249 16.36 -12.73 5.11
N GLU A 250 15.77 -13.41 6.09
CA GLU A 250 15.71 -14.87 6.09
C GLU A 250 14.90 -15.39 4.89
N LEU A 251 13.69 -14.88 4.67
CA LEU A 251 12.80 -15.39 3.63
C LEU A 251 13.10 -14.77 2.25
N LEU A 252 13.20 -13.44 2.15
CA LEU A 252 13.31 -12.78 0.84
C LEU A 252 14.73 -12.75 0.28
N GLU A 253 15.76 -12.95 1.11
CA GLU A 253 17.17 -12.94 0.67
C GLU A 253 17.82 -14.32 0.72
N LYS A 254 17.94 -14.92 1.91
CA LYS A 254 18.59 -16.24 2.05
C LYS A 254 17.80 -17.31 1.30
N ARG A 255 16.47 -17.27 1.39
CA ARG A 255 15.57 -18.15 0.63
C ARG A 255 15.03 -17.51 -0.65
N SER A 256 15.73 -16.49 -1.19
CA SER A 256 15.30 -15.77 -2.40
C SER A 256 15.03 -16.67 -3.61
N ALA A 257 15.66 -17.85 -3.69
CA ALA A 257 15.39 -18.82 -4.76
C ALA A 257 13.91 -19.22 -4.84
N ILE A 258 13.21 -19.27 -3.70
CA ILE A 258 11.81 -19.69 -3.64
C ILE A 258 10.83 -18.54 -3.36
N TYR A 259 11.27 -17.44 -2.74
CA TYR A 259 10.43 -16.26 -2.42
C TYR A 259 10.48 -15.11 -3.44
N SER A 260 11.17 -15.28 -4.57
CA SER A 260 11.26 -14.20 -5.57
C SER A 260 10.16 -14.22 -6.62
N ASP A 261 9.14 -15.06 -6.49
CA ASP A 261 8.05 -15.11 -7.48
C ASP A 261 7.02 -14.00 -7.25
N ARG A 262 6.00 -13.92 -8.12
CA ARG A 262 4.86 -13.00 -7.98
C ARG A 262 3.55 -13.77 -7.92
N PRO A 263 2.56 -13.33 -7.11
CA PRO A 263 1.23 -13.88 -7.19
C PRO A 263 0.64 -13.70 -8.58
N GLU A 264 -0.27 -14.58 -8.94
CA GLU A 264 -0.99 -14.48 -10.19
C GLU A 264 -1.89 -13.23 -10.19
N ALA A 265 -1.54 -12.21 -10.98
CA ALA A 265 -2.44 -11.10 -11.33
C ALA A 265 -3.34 -11.55 -12.49
N TYR A 266 -4.39 -12.31 -12.19
CA TYR A 266 -5.27 -12.92 -13.17
C TYR A 266 -5.92 -11.90 -14.10
N ALA A 267 -6.35 -10.74 -13.57
CA ALA A 267 -6.93 -9.67 -14.37
C ALA A 267 -6.02 -9.21 -15.51
N ALA A 268 -4.69 -9.32 -15.33
CA ALA A 268 -3.67 -8.98 -16.33
C ALA A 268 -3.11 -10.20 -17.08
N LYS A 269 -3.26 -11.43 -16.56
CA LYS A 269 -2.55 -12.65 -17.01
C LYS A 269 -2.77 -13.02 -18.48
N HIS A 270 -3.97 -12.75 -19.02
CA HIS A 270 -4.36 -13.18 -20.36
C HIS A 270 -3.84 -12.29 -21.48
N ILE A 271 -3.18 -11.19 -21.13
CA ILE A 271 -2.72 -10.20 -22.08
C ILE A 271 -1.21 -10.42 -22.28
N PRO A 272 -0.73 -10.80 -23.48
CA PRO A 272 0.69 -11.06 -23.72
C PRO A 272 1.60 -9.89 -23.32
N THR A 273 1.14 -8.65 -23.52
CA THR A 273 1.89 -7.42 -23.21
C THR A 273 2.04 -7.17 -21.70
N SER A 274 1.15 -7.71 -20.85
CA SER A 274 1.30 -7.62 -19.39
C SER A 274 2.50 -8.43 -18.87
N LYS A 275 2.95 -9.42 -19.64
CA LYS A 275 4.01 -10.37 -19.25
C LYS A 275 5.42 -9.78 -19.30
N LEU A 276 5.57 -8.52 -19.71
CA LEU A 276 6.86 -7.83 -19.81
C LEU A 276 7.00 -6.67 -18.80
N ARG A 277 6.00 -6.45 -17.93
CA ARG A 277 6.10 -5.52 -16.81
C ARG A 277 6.86 -6.17 -15.66
N ILE A 278 8.16 -5.90 -15.55
CA ILE A 278 9.14 -6.58 -14.67
C ILE A 278 8.67 -6.64 -13.22
N VAL A 279 7.96 -5.60 -12.76
CA VAL A 279 7.45 -5.52 -11.39
C VAL A 279 6.42 -6.61 -11.08
N PHE A 280 5.60 -7.02 -12.04
CA PHE A 280 4.54 -8.04 -11.91
C PHE A 280 4.94 -9.42 -12.43
N MET A 281 6.07 -9.52 -13.14
CA MET A 281 6.51 -10.77 -13.77
C MET A 281 6.87 -11.86 -12.76
N PRO A 282 6.48 -13.12 -13.01
CA PRO A 282 6.95 -14.26 -12.23
C PRO A 282 8.45 -14.50 -12.41
N TYR A 283 9.06 -15.21 -11.45
CA TYR A 283 10.51 -15.48 -11.42
C TYR A 283 10.92 -16.51 -12.48
N THR A 284 11.11 -16.05 -13.71
CA THR A 284 11.37 -16.87 -14.90
C THR A 284 12.73 -16.55 -15.54
N PRO A 285 13.23 -17.38 -16.49
CA PRO A 285 14.40 -17.01 -17.30
C PRO A 285 14.25 -15.65 -18.00
N LEU A 286 13.06 -15.35 -18.53
CA LEU A 286 12.76 -14.07 -19.16
C LEU A 286 12.86 -12.90 -18.17
N TRP A 287 12.29 -13.05 -16.97
CA TRP A 287 12.45 -12.03 -15.92
C TRP A 287 13.93 -11.81 -15.57
N ARG A 288 14.72 -12.88 -15.42
CA ARG A 288 16.16 -12.77 -15.13
C ARG A 288 16.93 -12.05 -16.24
N LYS A 289 16.58 -12.32 -17.50
CA LYS A 289 17.14 -11.64 -18.68
C LYS A 289 16.86 -10.14 -18.63
N LEU A 290 15.59 -9.75 -18.53
CA LEU A 290 15.20 -8.32 -18.45
C LEU A 290 15.80 -7.64 -17.22
N ARG A 291 15.79 -8.31 -16.06
CA ARG A 291 16.39 -7.79 -14.83
C ARG A 291 17.89 -7.54 -14.97
N LYS A 292 18.63 -8.41 -15.66
CA LYS A 292 20.06 -8.23 -15.93
C LYS A 292 20.30 -6.97 -16.76
N VAL A 293 19.49 -6.77 -17.80
CA VAL A 293 19.54 -5.57 -18.67
C VAL A 293 19.24 -4.30 -17.86
N THR A 294 18.14 -4.28 -17.12
CA THR A 294 17.79 -3.14 -16.26
C THR A 294 18.89 -2.83 -15.23
N HIS A 295 19.49 -3.87 -14.63
CA HIS A 295 20.56 -3.69 -13.66
C HIS A 295 21.85 -3.14 -14.30
N SER A 296 22.23 -3.54 -15.52
CA SER A 296 23.41 -2.96 -16.17
C SER A 296 23.25 -1.47 -16.43
N LEU A 297 22.04 -1.03 -16.82
CA LEU A 297 21.72 0.38 -17.08
C LEU A 297 21.68 1.24 -15.80
N LEU A 298 21.37 0.64 -14.65
CA LEU A 298 21.16 1.34 -13.37
C LEU A 298 22.20 0.97 -12.29
N SER A 299 23.27 0.29 -12.68
CA SER A 299 24.35 -0.09 -11.76
C SER A 299 24.96 1.15 -11.09
N ILE A 300 25.63 0.96 -9.95
CA ILE A 300 26.31 2.08 -9.26
C ILE A 300 27.31 2.81 -10.16
N LYS A 301 28.01 2.08 -11.05
CA LYS A 301 28.93 2.67 -12.03
C LYS A 301 28.17 3.52 -13.05
N ALA A 302 27.08 2.98 -13.60
CA ALA A 302 26.26 3.69 -14.58
C ALA A 302 25.60 4.94 -13.97
N ALA A 303 25.09 4.84 -12.73
CA ALA A 303 24.42 5.92 -12.03
C ALA A 303 25.28 7.19 -11.84
N ARG A 304 26.61 7.03 -11.68
CA ARG A 304 27.55 8.17 -11.58
C ARG A 304 27.63 8.97 -12.88
N ASN A 305 27.48 8.30 -14.02
CA ASN A 305 27.50 8.99 -15.32
C ASN A 305 26.26 9.86 -15.51
N TYR A 306 25.21 9.70 -14.70
CA TYR A 306 23.96 10.47 -14.84
C TYR A 306 23.92 11.74 -14.00
N ASP A 307 24.96 12.03 -13.20
CA ASP A 307 25.03 13.25 -12.38
C ASP A 307 24.84 14.54 -13.15
N PRO A 308 25.50 14.73 -14.32
CA PRO A 308 25.37 16.00 -15.03
C PRO A 308 23.92 16.26 -15.49
N TYR A 309 23.18 15.21 -15.82
CA TYR A 309 21.74 15.30 -16.12
C TYR A 309 20.92 15.62 -14.88
N GLN A 310 21.19 14.96 -13.75
CA GLN A 310 20.50 15.21 -12.49
C GLN A 310 20.73 16.66 -12.01
N GLU A 311 21.95 17.16 -12.12
CA GLU A 311 22.31 18.53 -11.74
C GLU A 311 21.66 19.55 -12.67
N THR A 312 21.68 19.33 -13.97
CA THR A 312 21.06 20.25 -14.94
C THR A 312 19.55 20.30 -14.77
N GLU A 313 18.87 19.16 -14.67
CA GLU A 313 17.42 19.12 -14.45
C GLU A 313 17.01 19.74 -13.12
N ARG A 314 17.87 19.63 -12.10
CA ARG A 314 17.69 20.29 -10.80
C ARG A 314 17.82 21.81 -10.91
N LYS A 315 18.71 22.36 -11.73
CA LYS A 315 18.81 23.81 -11.93
C LYS A 315 17.47 24.39 -12.39
N GLN A 316 16.83 23.75 -13.37
CA GLN A 316 15.48 24.13 -13.80
C GLN A 316 14.45 23.97 -12.67
N MET A 317 14.49 22.86 -11.92
CA MET A 317 13.58 22.64 -10.77
C MET A 317 13.64 23.79 -9.76
N LEU A 318 14.85 24.25 -9.41
CA LEU A 318 15.03 25.36 -8.46
C LEU A 318 14.54 26.70 -9.03
N ASP A 319 14.79 26.96 -10.31
CA ASP A 319 14.26 28.15 -11.00
C ASP A 319 12.73 28.16 -11.05
N GLU A 320 12.11 27.01 -11.33
CA GLU A 320 10.66 26.84 -11.32
C GLU A 320 10.06 27.09 -9.94
N ILE A 321 10.71 26.62 -8.87
CA ILE A 321 10.28 26.88 -7.49
C ILE A 321 10.41 28.37 -7.14
N LEU A 322 11.41 29.09 -7.66
CA LEU A 322 11.51 30.55 -7.50
C LEU A 322 10.35 31.28 -8.17
N ILE A 323 9.93 30.82 -9.34
CA ILE A 323 8.87 31.45 -10.14
C ILE A 323 7.48 31.13 -9.57
N ASN A 324 7.25 29.87 -9.18
CA ASN A 324 5.96 29.40 -8.68
C ASN A 324 6.10 28.62 -7.37
N PRO A 325 6.39 29.30 -6.24
CA PRO A 325 6.60 28.64 -4.95
C PRO A 325 5.33 28.02 -4.35
N ASN A 326 4.14 28.26 -4.93
CA ASN A 326 2.88 27.71 -4.45
C ASN A 326 2.59 26.29 -4.98
N ASP A 327 3.21 25.89 -6.10
CA ASP A 327 2.98 24.58 -6.73
C ASP A 327 4.30 23.80 -6.88
N VAL A 328 4.89 23.49 -5.73
CA VAL A 328 6.22 22.88 -5.66
C VAL A 328 6.23 21.45 -6.19
N PHE A 329 5.13 20.70 -5.97
CA PHE A 329 5.04 19.31 -6.42
C PHE A 329 5.18 19.20 -7.93
N SER A 330 4.57 20.11 -8.70
CA SER A 330 4.69 20.14 -10.16
C SER A 330 6.15 20.32 -10.63
N SER A 331 6.93 21.18 -9.97
CA SER A 331 8.37 21.33 -10.26
C SER A 331 9.16 20.06 -9.93
N LEU A 332 8.86 19.40 -8.80
CA LEU A 332 9.48 18.13 -8.41
C LEU A 332 9.15 17.00 -9.38
N GLN A 333 7.89 16.91 -9.81
CA GLN A 333 7.42 15.90 -10.76
C GLN A 333 8.03 16.11 -12.16
N ARG A 334 8.10 17.35 -12.64
CA ARG A 334 8.77 17.64 -13.92
C ARG A 334 10.26 17.31 -13.85
N TYR A 335 10.93 17.64 -12.76
CA TYR A 335 12.33 17.30 -12.54
C TYR A 335 12.60 15.80 -12.73
N THR A 336 11.88 14.95 -12.01
CA THR A 336 12.09 13.50 -12.03
C THR A 336 11.67 12.89 -13.36
N THR A 337 10.58 13.38 -13.96
CA THR A 337 10.11 12.84 -15.24
C THR A 337 10.99 13.28 -16.41
N SER A 338 11.41 14.54 -16.47
CA SER A 338 12.34 15.03 -17.52
C SER A 338 13.70 14.35 -17.42
N LEU A 339 14.21 14.16 -16.20
CA LEU A 339 15.43 13.39 -15.97
C LEU A 339 15.28 11.97 -16.50
N THR A 340 14.20 11.28 -16.13
CA THR A 340 14.00 9.89 -16.53
C THR A 340 13.79 9.75 -18.04
N ALA A 341 13.04 10.67 -18.67
CA ALA A 341 12.91 10.75 -20.12
C ALA A 341 14.24 11.01 -20.83
N THR A 342 15.07 11.90 -20.29
CA THR A 342 16.41 12.19 -20.81
C THR A 342 17.27 10.95 -20.78
N LEU A 343 17.34 10.30 -19.61
CA LEU A 343 18.19 9.13 -19.41
C LEU A 343 17.77 7.96 -20.28
N LEU A 344 16.47 7.77 -20.56
CA LEU A 344 15.97 6.62 -21.29
C LEU A 344 15.79 6.89 -22.78
N TYR A 345 15.24 8.05 -23.14
CA TYR A 345 14.79 8.34 -24.50
C TYR A 345 15.55 9.50 -25.16
N GLY A 346 16.46 10.15 -24.43
CA GLY A 346 17.28 11.25 -24.96
C GLY A 346 16.51 12.54 -25.22
N TRP A 347 15.29 12.68 -24.67
CA TRP A 347 14.50 13.91 -24.79
C TRP A 347 14.12 14.45 -23.41
N ARG A 348 13.99 15.78 -23.32
CA ARG A 348 13.62 16.50 -22.10
C ARG A 348 12.16 16.84 -22.10
N SER A 349 11.58 16.93 -20.92
CA SER A 349 10.29 17.61 -20.77
C SER A 349 10.50 19.05 -20.26
N PRO A 350 10.21 20.05 -21.11
CA PRO A 350 10.52 21.44 -20.80
C PRO A 350 9.56 22.10 -19.81
N SER A 351 8.39 21.51 -19.59
CA SER A 351 7.29 22.06 -18.80
C SER A 351 6.37 20.93 -18.33
N THR A 352 5.67 21.16 -17.23
CA THR A 352 4.62 20.27 -16.71
C THR A 352 3.44 20.09 -17.66
N ALA A 353 3.28 21.01 -18.62
CA ALA A 353 2.25 20.96 -19.66
C ALA A 353 2.67 20.21 -20.93
N ASP A 354 3.82 19.54 -20.94
CA ASP A 354 4.29 18.78 -22.10
C ASP A 354 3.35 17.59 -22.39
N PRO A 355 2.76 17.50 -23.59
CA PRO A 355 1.86 16.41 -23.95
C PRO A 355 2.47 15.01 -23.80
N ARG A 356 3.79 14.88 -23.95
CA ARG A 356 4.49 13.60 -23.76
C ARG A 356 4.45 13.14 -22.30
N LEU A 357 4.52 14.08 -21.35
CA LEU A 357 4.34 13.77 -19.92
C LEU A 357 2.93 13.27 -19.66
N HIS A 358 1.92 14.01 -20.11
CA HIS A 358 0.52 13.65 -19.89
C HIS A 358 0.20 12.27 -20.47
N LYS A 359 0.72 11.94 -21.67
CA LYS A 359 0.54 10.62 -22.25
C LYS A 359 1.12 9.49 -21.39
N LEU A 360 2.26 9.75 -20.75
CA LEU A 360 2.93 8.79 -19.86
C LEU A 360 2.22 8.69 -18.49
N ASP A 361 1.79 9.82 -17.94
CA ASP A 361 0.96 9.85 -16.72
C ASP A 361 -0.37 9.12 -16.94
N ASP A 362 -1.01 9.35 -18.09
CA ASP A 362 -2.30 8.75 -18.46
C ASP A 362 -2.21 7.22 -18.56
N GLU A 363 -1.12 6.66 -19.11
CA GLU A 363 -0.95 5.20 -19.18
C GLU A 363 -0.85 4.56 -17.79
N LEU A 364 -0.07 5.18 -16.91
CA LEU A 364 0.14 4.69 -15.56
C LEU A 364 -1.14 4.86 -14.73
N ALA A 365 -1.80 6.01 -14.83
CA ALA A 365 -3.07 6.28 -14.16
C ALA A 365 -4.17 5.33 -14.64
N ALA A 366 -4.26 5.05 -15.94
CA ALA A 366 -5.22 4.09 -16.48
C ALA A 366 -4.97 2.67 -15.94
N LEU A 367 -3.71 2.25 -15.83
CA LEU A 367 -3.34 0.96 -15.28
C LEU A 367 -3.65 0.87 -13.79
N GLN A 368 -3.26 1.88 -13.00
CA GLN A 368 -3.56 1.95 -11.57
C GLN A 368 -5.08 1.94 -11.33
N ALA A 369 -5.84 2.73 -12.08
CA ALA A 369 -7.29 2.81 -11.94
C ALA A 369 -8.00 1.53 -12.40
N ALA A 370 -7.39 0.72 -13.27
CA ALA A 370 -7.92 -0.57 -13.69
C ALA A 370 -7.59 -1.68 -12.67
N LEU A 371 -6.35 -1.76 -12.19
CA LEU A 371 -5.91 -2.78 -11.25
C LEU A 371 -6.34 -2.51 -9.80
N GLY A 372 -6.48 -1.24 -9.41
CA GLY A 372 -6.89 -0.82 -8.07
C GLY A 372 -8.38 -0.98 -7.77
N THR A 373 -9.16 -1.63 -8.65
CA THR A 373 -10.59 -1.85 -8.42
C THR A 373 -10.83 -3.07 -7.55
N THR A 374 -11.88 -3.01 -6.72
CA THR A 374 -12.37 -4.18 -5.97
C THR A 374 -12.66 -5.37 -6.89
N ALA A 375 -13.19 -5.13 -8.09
CA ALA A 375 -13.46 -6.18 -9.08
C ALA A 375 -12.18 -6.91 -9.56
N ALA A 376 -11.08 -6.18 -9.79
CA ALA A 376 -9.80 -6.79 -10.15
C ALA A 376 -9.23 -7.62 -8.99
N ALA A 377 -9.22 -7.05 -7.77
CA ALA A 377 -8.78 -7.76 -6.57
C ALA A 377 -9.60 -9.05 -6.32
N LEU A 378 -10.90 -8.98 -6.57
CA LEU A 378 -11.81 -10.12 -6.48
C LEU A 378 -11.44 -11.22 -7.49
N LEU A 379 -11.18 -10.89 -8.77
CA LEU A 379 -10.78 -11.87 -9.79
C LEU A 379 -9.49 -12.62 -9.43
N ASP A 380 -8.59 -11.94 -8.72
CA ASP A 380 -7.35 -12.51 -8.22
C ASP A 380 -7.59 -13.40 -7.00
N ALA A 381 -8.41 -12.94 -6.05
CA ALA A 381 -8.72 -13.65 -4.80
C ALA A 381 -9.62 -14.89 -4.98
N PHE A 382 -10.57 -14.87 -5.92
CA PHE A 382 -11.56 -15.93 -6.12
C PHE A 382 -11.58 -16.46 -7.55
N PRO A 383 -10.91 -17.61 -7.80
CA PRO A 383 -10.85 -18.20 -9.14
C PRO A 383 -12.20 -18.53 -9.79
N ILE A 384 -13.28 -18.69 -9.01
CA ILE A 384 -14.60 -19.01 -9.56
C ILE A 384 -15.18 -17.87 -10.43
N MET A 385 -14.86 -16.61 -10.12
CA MET A 385 -15.37 -15.48 -10.92
C MET A 385 -14.72 -15.38 -12.29
N ARG A 386 -13.62 -16.10 -12.50
CA ARG A 386 -12.89 -16.17 -13.76
C ARG A 386 -13.69 -16.86 -14.86
N PHE A 387 -14.68 -17.69 -14.49
CA PHE A 387 -15.58 -18.41 -15.39
C PHE A 387 -16.79 -17.58 -15.83
N LEU A 388 -16.96 -16.36 -15.32
CA LEU A 388 -18.04 -15.48 -15.78
C LEU A 388 -17.77 -14.99 -17.22
N PRO A 389 -18.80 -14.92 -18.08
CA PRO A 389 -18.69 -14.34 -19.42
C PRO A 389 -18.10 -12.93 -19.39
N ASP A 390 -17.33 -12.56 -20.42
CA ASP A 390 -16.66 -11.25 -20.49
C ASP A 390 -17.64 -10.06 -20.48
N SER A 391 -18.88 -10.26 -20.92
CA SER A 391 -19.96 -9.27 -20.82
C SER A 391 -20.32 -8.89 -19.39
N LEU A 392 -20.08 -9.79 -18.41
CA LEU A 392 -20.28 -9.55 -16.98
C LEU A 392 -19.00 -9.06 -16.27
N LEU A 393 -17.87 -9.02 -16.97
CA LEU A 393 -16.57 -8.62 -16.44
C LEU A 393 -15.98 -7.44 -17.24
N PRO A 394 -16.64 -6.26 -17.27
CA PRO A 394 -16.15 -5.08 -18.00
C PRO A 394 -14.75 -4.64 -17.52
N ILE A 395 -14.36 -5.05 -16.31
CA ILE A 395 -13.04 -4.81 -15.76
C ILE A 395 -11.91 -5.43 -16.60
N LYS A 396 -12.13 -6.61 -17.21
CA LYS A 396 -11.13 -7.22 -18.12
C LYS A 396 -10.85 -6.31 -19.31
N ASN A 397 -11.89 -5.72 -19.90
CA ASN A 397 -11.75 -4.79 -21.03
C ASN A 397 -11.07 -3.49 -20.60
N ARG A 398 -11.33 -3.00 -19.38
CA ARG A 398 -10.64 -1.82 -18.83
C ARG A 398 -9.14 -2.09 -18.62
N VAL A 399 -8.80 -3.23 -18.02
CA VAL A 399 -7.40 -3.66 -17.81
C VAL A 399 -6.70 -3.86 -19.15
N HIS A 400 -7.36 -4.48 -20.14
CA HIS A 400 -6.83 -4.63 -21.49
C HIS A 400 -6.50 -3.28 -22.12
N ARG A 401 -7.45 -2.34 -22.14
CA ARG A 401 -7.23 -1.02 -22.73
C ARG A 401 -6.06 -0.27 -22.08
N ALA A 402 -5.97 -0.31 -20.75
CA ALA A 402 -4.86 0.30 -20.03
C ALA A 402 -3.50 -0.34 -20.40
N LEU A 403 -3.45 -1.67 -20.47
CA LEU A 403 -2.23 -2.39 -20.85
C LEU A 403 -1.82 -2.16 -22.31
N GLN A 404 -2.80 -2.05 -23.22
CA GLN A 404 -2.53 -1.73 -24.62
C GLN A 404 -2.00 -0.30 -24.77
N MET A 405 -2.59 0.66 -24.07
CA MET A 405 -2.13 2.04 -24.08
C MET A 405 -0.66 2.14 -23.66
N GLY A 406 -0.28 1.44 -22.58
CA GLY A 406 1.12 1.43 -22.16
C GLY A 406 2.05 0.67 -23.11
N HIS A 407 1.58 -0.40 -23.75
CA HIS A 407 2.33 -1.07 -24.80
C HIS A 407 2.66 -0.11 -25.96
N ASP A 408 1.65 0.60 -26.45
CA ASP A 408 1.80 1.52 -27.58
C ASP A 408 2.79 2.65 -27.23
N VAL A 409 2.67 3.21 -26.01
CA VAL A 409 3.59 4.25 -25.50
C VAL A 409 5.03 3.75 -25.40
N HIS A 410 5.26 2.55 -24.87
CA HIS A 410 6.61 2.00 -24.75
C HIS A 410 7.23 1.73 -26.13
N MET A 411 6.45 1.15 -27.06
CA MET A 411 6.92 0.85 -28.41
C MET A 411 7.21 2.12 -29.21
N GLU A 412 6.35 3.14 -29.13
CA GLU A 412 6.54 4.43 -29.78
C GLU A 412 7.84 5.10 -29.32
N ASN A 413 8.07 5.18 -28.01
CA ASN A 413 9.29 5.75 -27.46
C ASN A 413 10.54 4.96 -27.87
N TRP A 414 10.46 3.63 -27.88
CA TRP A 414 11.58 2.77 -28.30
C TRP A 414 11.94 2.95 -29.77
N TYR A 415 10.94 2.98 -30.66
CA TYR A 415 11.20 3.18 -32.08
C TYR A 415 11.70 4.59 -32.39
N ALA A 416 11.20 5.62 -31.69
CA ALA A 416 11.73 6.98 -31.80
C ALA A 416 13.22 7.04 -31.41
N VAL A 417 13.63 6.29 -30.38
CA VAL A 417 15.05 6.13 -30.01
C VAL A 417 15.83 5.47 -31.15
N LYS A 418 15.37 4.33 -31.68
CA LYS A 418 16.07 3.62 -32.77
C LYS A 418 16.22 4.47 -34.01
N GLU A 419 15.20 5.26 -34.35
CA GLU A 419 15.25 6.19 -35.47
C GLU A 419 16.32 7.27 -35.26
N LYS A 420 16.37 7.89 -34.08
CA LYS A 420 17.42 8.87 -33.74
C LYS A 420 18.81 8.26 -33.70
N ILE A 421 18.96 7.00 -33.29
CA ILE A 421 20.23 6.26 -33.39
C ILE A 421 20.66 6.12 -34.85
N LYS A 422 19.75 5.65 -35.71
CA LYS A 422 20.01 5.49 -37.14
C LYS A 422 20.41 6.81 -37.82
N ASN A 423 19.80 7.91 -37.41
CA ASN A 423 20.05 9.23 -37.97
C ASN A 423 21.27 9.93 -37.34
N GLY A 424 21.89 9.36 -36.31
CA GLY A 424 23.01 9.98 -35.59
C GLY A 424 22.63 11.22 -34.79
N THR A 425 21.35 11.38 -34.43
CA THR A 425 20.81 12.58 -33.78
C THR A 425 20.42 12.36 -32.32
N LEU A 426 20.57 11.15 -31.79
CA LEU A 426 20.28 10.88 -30.37
C LEU A 426 21.44 11.37 -29.49
N GLY A 427 21.14 12.27 -28.55
CA GLY A 427 22.05 12.60 -27.46
C GLY A 427 22.31 11.40 -26.54
N HIS A 428 23.28 11.50 -25.63
CA HIS A 428 23.59 10.40 -24.71
C HIS A 428 22.36 9.94 -23.91
N CYS A 429 22.05 8.65 -23.99
CA CYS A 429 21.03 8.01 -23.18
C CYS A 429 21.33 6.52 -22.97
N MET A 430 20.73 5.94 -21.94
CA MET A 430 20.83 4.52 -21.59
C MET A 430 20.45 3.59 -22.74
N SER A 431 19.52 4.03 -23.60
CA SER A 431 19.03 3.21 -24.70
C SER A 431 20.04 2.98 -25.82
N ILE A 432 21.07 3.82 -25.95
CA ILE A 432 22.17 3.58 -26.91
C ILE A 432 22.88 2.27 -26.55
N GLY A 433 23.23 2.10 -25.26
CA GLY A 433 23.85 0.88 -24.76
C GLY A 433 22.93 -0.33 -24.92
N LEU A 434 21.62 -0.16 -24.67
CA LEU A 434 20.63 -1.22 -24.87
C LEU A 434 20.51 -1.64 -26.33
N ALA A 435 20.39 -0.68 -27.26
CA ALA A 435 20.29 -0.96 -28.69
C ALA A 435 21.52 -1.74 -29.20
N ARG A 436 22.72 -1.37 -28.74
CA ARG A 436 23.97 -2.11 -29.04
C ARG A 436 23.99 -3.51 -28.45
N ALA A 437 23.42 -3.69 -27.27
CA ALA A 437 23.35 -4.98 -26.60
C ALA A 437 22.29 -5.93 -27.20
N GLN A 438 21.31 -5.43 -27.96
CA GLN A 438 20.23 -6.25 -28.50
C GLN A 438 20.74 -7.45 -29.32
N ASP A 439 21.68 -7.21 -30.22
CA ASP A 439 22.23 -8.26 -31.09
C ASP A 439 23.03 -9.29 -30.29
N LYS A 440 23.77 -8.84 -29.28
CA LYS A 440 24.63 -9.70 -28.45
C LYS A 440 23.83 -10.57 -27.49
N ASP A 441 22.80 -10.01 -26.86
CA ASP A 441 22.02 -10.65 -25.81
C ASP A 441 20.66 -11.20 -26.31
N ASN A 442 20.46 -11.18 -27.63
CA ASN A 442 19.25 -11.64 -28.32
C ASN A 442 17.98 -10.99 -27.75
N ILE A 443 18.00 -9.67 -27.52
CA ILE A 443 16.90 -8.89 -26.92
C ILE A 443 16.00 -8.37 -28.04
N THR A 444 14.73 -8.75 -28.02
CA THR A 444 13.76 -8.27 -29.03
C THR A 444 13.42 -6.80 -28.82
N ASP A 445 12.88 -6.12 -29.84
CA ASP A 445 12.45 -4.72 -29.70
C ASP A 445 11.37 -4.55 -28.63
N VAL A 446 10.45 -5.50 -28.49
CA VAL A 446 9.44 -5.46 -27.43
C VAL A 446 10.09 -5.60 -26.05
N GLU A 447 11.02 -6.54 -25.89
CA GLU A 447 11.76 -6.69 -24.63
C GLU A 447 12.56 -5.43 -24.27
N ALA A 448 13.19 -4.78 -25.25
CA ALA A 448 13.93 -3.54 -25.06
C ALA A 448 13.01 -2.37 -24.69
N ALA A 449 11.91 -2.19 -25.42
CA ALA A 449 10.90 -1.17 -25.15
C ALA A 449 10.35 -1.28 -23.72
N TYR A 450 10.03 -2.50 -23.27
CA TYR A 450 9.63 -2.71 -21.88
C TYR A 450 10.78 -2.50 -20.90
N ALA A 451 12.02 -2.93 -21.21
CA ALA A 451 13.14 -2.73 -20.29
C ALA A 451 13.33 -1.26 -19.91
N VAL A 452 13.17 -0.33 -20.87
CA VAL A 452 13.25 1.12 -20.62
C VAL A 452 11.94 1.69 -20.08
N GLY A 453 10.79 1.27 -20.61
CA GLY A 453 9.47 1.71 -20.12
C GLY A 453 9.25 1.39 -18.64
N ASN A 454 9.65 0.19 -18.18
CA ASN A 454 9.59 -0.19 -16.76
C ASN A 454 10.50 0.69 -15.88
N ILE A 455 11.65 1.17 -16.38
CA ILE A 455 12.51 2.10 -15.64
C ILE A 455 11.83 3.47 -15.57
N PHE A 456 11.20 3.89 -16.67
CA PHE A 456 10.48 5.15 -16.73
C PHE A 456 9.37 5.24 -15.68
N GLU A 457 8.48 4.25 -15.68
CA GLU A 457 7.35 4.17 -14.74
C GLU A 457 7.79 4.18 -13.27
N GLY A 458 8.91 3.53 -12.95
CA GLY A 458 9.45 3.53 -11.59
C GLY A 458 10.11 4.84 -11.19
N GLY A 459 10.76 5.53 -12.14
CA GLY A 459 11.58 6.72 -11.90
C GLY A 459 10.82 8.04 -11.89
N MET A 460 9.68 8.12 -12.58
CA MET A 460 8.97 9.38 -12.79
C MET A 460 8.32 9.95 -11.52
N GLU A 461 7.65 9.13 -10.69
CA GLU A 461 6.82 9.64 -9.58
C GLU A 461 7.48 9.45 -8.20
N THR A 462 8.18 8.33 -7.99
CA THR A 462 8.65 7.90 -6.65
C THR A 462 9.61 8.89 -5.98
N THR A 463 10.55 9.43 -6.75
CA THR A 463 11.52 10.42 -6.26
C THR A 463 10.84 11.76 -5.97
N ALA A 464 9.87 12.19 -6.78
CA ALA A 464 9.14 13.43 -6.58
C ALA A 464 8.28 13.36 -5.32
N ALA A 465 7.57 12.24 -5.11
CA ALA A 465 6.80 12.00 -3.88
C ALA A 465 7.69 12.02 -2.63
N THR A 466 8.90 11.46 -2.72
CA THR A 466 9.85 11.44 -1.61
C THR A 466 10.43 12.83 -1.32
N LEU A 467 10.77 13.62 -2.35
CA LEU A 467 11.18 15.03 -2.20
C LEU A 467 10.03 15.91 -1.65
N TYR A 468 8.78 15.62 -2.03
CA TYR A 468 7.63 16.33 -1.48
C TYR A 468 7.42 16.02 0.01
N ALA A 469 7.64 14.78 0.42
CA ALA A 469 7.69 14.39 1.84
C ALA A 469 8.83 15.08 2.60
N PHE A 470 9.96 15.39 1.94
CA PHE A 470 11.04 16.16 2.57
C PHE A 470 10.60 17.59 2.89
N ILE A 471 9.88 18.25 1.98
CA ILE A 471 9.31 19.59 2.24
C ILE A 471 8.34 19.53 3.42
N GLN A 472 7.49 18.49 3.47
CA GLN A 472 6.60 18.25 4.61
C GLN A 472 7.39 18.11 5.93
N ALA A 473 8.49 17.37 5.92
CA ALA A 473 9.36 17.20 7.09
C ALA A 473 9.99 18.52 7.56
N MET A 474 10.40 19.40 6.63
CA MET A 474 10.96 20.72 6.99
C MET A 474 9.94 21.65 7.62
N LEU A 475 8.65 21.52 7.26
CA LEU A 475 7.56 22.24 7.92
C LEU A 475 7.32 21.76 9.36
N LEU A 476 7.42 20.45 9.57
CA LEU A 476 7.14 19.84 10.86
C LEU A 476 8.29 19.97 11.85
N ILE A 477 9.54 19.92 11.36
CA ILE A 477 10.77 19.85 12.16
C ILE A 477 11.78 20.89 11.63
N PRO A 478 11.52 22.20 11.85
CA PRO A 478 12.35 23.28 11.31
C PRO A 478 13.79 23.27 11.84
N GLU A 479 14.06 22.66 13.00
CA GLU A 479 15.41 22.55 13.55
C GLU A 479 16.34 21.74 12.64
N VAL A 480 15.80 20.77 11.88
CA VAL A 480 16.59 19.98 10.93
C VAL A 480 16.98 20.81 9.73
N GLN A 481 16.08 21.68 9.24
CA GLN A 481 16.39 22.62 8.16
C GLN A 481 17.57 23.52 8.55
N THR A 482 17.55 24.10 9.76
CA THR A 482 18.62 24.98 10.24
C THR A 482 19.97 24.27 10.29
N LYS A 483 20.05 23.10 10.94
CA LYS A 483 21.29 22.31 11.02
C LYS A 483 21.84 21.92 9.64
N ALA A 484 20.95 21.51 8.73
CA ALA A 484 21.32 21.13 7.37
C ALA A 484 21.84 22.33 6.57
N GLN A 485 21.20 23.49 6.71
CA GLN A 485 21.64 24.73 6.08
C GLN A 485 23.01 25.19 6.61
N GLU A 486 23.27 25.08 7.91
CA GLU A 486 24.57 25.39 8.51
C GLU A 486 25.71 24.52 7.94
N GLU A 487 25.48 23.21 7.80
CA GLU A 487 26.45 22.31 7.17
C GLU A 487 26.69 22.69 5.70
N ILE A 488 25.63 22.92 4.93
CA ILE A 488 25.73 23.33 3.52
C ILE A 488 26.49 24.65 3.40
N ASP A 489 26.20 25.62 4.25
CA ASP A 489 26.85 26.93 4.21
C ASP A 489 28.34 26.85 4.57
N ARG A 490 28.71 25.97 5.49
CA ARG A 490 30.12 25.71 5.85
C ARG A 490 30.91 25.06 4.71
N VAL A 491 30.31 24.12 4.00
CA VAL A 491 31.02 23.28 3.01
C VAL A 491 30.96 23.87 1.60
N VAL A 492 29.79 24.33 1.18
CA VAL A 492 29.53 24.83 -0.18
C VAL A 492 29.66 26.35 -0.25
N GLY A 493 29.25 27.04 0.82
CA GLY A 493 29.20 28.50 0.84
C GLY A 493 28.06 29.09 0.00
N PRO A 494 27.98 30.44 -0.10
CA PRO A 494 26.89 31.13 -0.77
C PRO A 494 27.11 31.36 -2.27
N GLY A 495 28.28 31.01 -2.82
CA GLY A 495 28.72 31.44 -4.16
C GLY A 495 28.47 30.46 -5.30
N ARG A 496 28.00 29.23 -5.01
CA ARG A 496 27.70 28.21 -6.02
C ARG A 496 26.64 27.23 -5.52
N LEU A 497 25.98 26.55 -6.44
CA LEU A 497 25.08 25.44 -6.09
C LEU A 497 25.88 24.22 -5.57
N PRO A 498 25.29 23.41 -4.66
CA PRO A 498 25.83 22.11 -4.28
C PRO A 498 25.87 21.15 -5.49
N VAL A 499 26.90 20.30 -5.54
CA VAL A 499 27.11 19.27 -6.58
C VAL A 499 27.40 17.91 -5.94
N MET A 500 27.35 16.82 -6.72
CA MET A 500 27.59 15.48 -6.16
C MET A 500 28.97 15.28 -5.55
N ALA A 501 29.98 16.03 -6.02
CA ALA A 501 31.33 15.99 -5.43
C ALA A 501 31.35 16.48 -3.97
N ASP A 502 30.39 17.30 -3.55
CA ASP A 502 30.28 17.78 -2.16
C ASP A 502 29.77 16.69 -1.20
N ALA A 503 29.17 15.61 -1.71
CA ALA A 503 28.47 14.63 -0.89
C ALA A 503 29.33 13.97 0.17
N ALA A 504 30.64 13.81 -0.07
CA ALA A 504 31.57 13.25 0.90
C ALA A 504 31.74 14.14 2.15
N ASN A 505 31.51 15.45 2.01
CA ASN A 505 31.68 16.44 3.07
C ASN A 505 30.36 16.94 3.66
N LEU A 506 29.22 16.36 3.24
CA LEU A 506 27.87 16.71 3.71
C LEU A 506 27.21 15.51 4.45
N PRO A 507 27.81 15.05 5.57
CA PRO A 507 27.33 13.87 6.29
C PRO A 507 25.93 14.07 6.88
N TYR A 508 25.60 15.25 7.40
CA TYR A 508 24.25 15.50 7.92
C TYR A 508 23.19 15.41 6.82
N ILE A 509 23.49 15.88 5.61
CA ILE A 509 22.56 15.70 4.48
C ILE A 509 22.38 14.22 4.11
N ARG A 510 23.42 13.40 4.17
CA ARG A 510 23.27 11.94 3.99
C ARG A 510 22.35 11.33 5.05
N ARG A 511 22.46 11.77 6.30
CA ARG A 511 21.54 11.37 7.37
C ARG A 511 20.11 11.83 7.07
N CYS A 512 19.91 13.03 6.50
CA CYS A 512 18.59 13.48 6.05
C CYS A 512 18.01 12.57 4.96
N VAL A 513 18.81 12.13 3.97
CA VAL A 513 18.35 11.18 2.93
C VAL A 513 17.93 9.85 3.55
N LYS A 514 18.75 9.30 4.46
CA LYS A 514 18.43 8.05 5.18
C LYS A 514 17.16 8.18 5.99
N GLU A 515 17.03 9.26 6.76
CA GLU A 515 15.86 9.53 7.58
C GLU A 515 14.61 9.72 6.74
N LEU A 516 14.71 10.35 5.57
CA LEU A 516 13.59 10.58 4.68
C LEU A 516 13.00 9.29 4.15
N VAL A 517 13.85 8.38 3.65
CA VAL A 517 13.39 7.08 3.18
C VAL A 517 12.81 6.28 4.35
N ARG A 518 13.42 6.33 5.54
CA ARG A 518 12.93 5.65 6.76
C ARG A 518 11.56 6.18 7.21
N TRP A 519 11.45 7.50 7.34
CA TRP A 519 10.28 8.21 7.86
C TRP A 519 9.11 8.18 6.89
N PHE A 520 9.39 8.23 5.59
CA PHE A 520 8.43 8.14 4.51
C PHE A 520 8.80 6.99 3.55
N PRO A 521 8.41 5.74 3.85
CA PRO A 521 8.57 4.65 2.91
C PRO A 521 7.57 4.81 1.77
N VAL A 522 8.04 5.25 0.61
CA VAL A 522 7.23 5.45 -0.61
C VAL A 522 6.43 4.20 -1.02
N ALA A 523 6.87 3.01 -0.61
CA ALA A 523 6.14 1.75 -0.81
C ALA A 523 5.87 1.08 0.56
N PRO A 524 4.83 1.49 1.32
CA PRO A 524 4.60 1.03 2.70
C PRO A 524 4.49 -0.50 2.85
N LEU A 525 4.00 -1.19 1.81
CA LEU A 525 3.86 -2.65 1.75
C LEU A 525 4.77 -3.32 0.70
N GLY A 526 5.90 -2.69 0.35
CA GLY A 526 6.87 -3.25 -0.59
C GLY A 526 6.43 -3.21 -2.06
N ALA A 527 5.47 -2.35 -2.38
CA ALA A 527 4.84 -2.10 -3.69
C ALA A 527 4.05 -3.30 -4.23
N VAL A 528 4.72 -4.42 -4.54
CA VAL A 528 4.08 -5.61 -5.10
C VAL A 528 4.41 -6.82 -4.23
N PRO A 529 3.43 -7.68 -3.90
CA PRO A 529 3.67 -8.87 -3.11
C PRO A 529 4.64 -9.84 -3.80
N HIS A 530 5.45 -10.53 -3.00
CA HIS A 530 6.20 -11.71 -3.41
C HIS A 530 5.27 -12.94 -3.45
N ALA A 531 5.75 -14.06 -3.99
CA ALA A 531 5.10 -15.36 -3.84
C ALA A 531 6.14 -16.46 -3.65
N CYS A 532 5.74 -17.52 -2.92
CA CYS A 532 6.57 -18.70 -2.76
C CYS A 532 6.36 -19.69 -3.92
N THR A 533 7.43 -20.26 -4.48
CA THR A 533 7.35 -21.22 -5.60
C THR A 533 7.09 -22.67 -5.15
N GLN A 534 7.25 -22.96 -3.86
CA GLN A 534 7.02 -24.27 -3.25
C GLN A 534 6.49 -24.11 -1.82
N ASP A 535 6.05 -25.21 -1.22
CA ASP A 535 5.77 -25.23 0.22
C ASP A 535 7.08 -25.01 0.99
N ASP A 536 7.03 -24.24 2.07
CA ASP A 536 8.15 -23.98 2.96
C ASP A 536 7.68 -23.99 4.42
N GLU A 537 8.63 -24.14 5.35
CA GLU A 537 8.37 -24.06 6.79
C GLU A 537 9.28 -23.00 7.43
N TYR A 538 8.68 -22.13 8.23
CA TYR A 538 9.41 -21.09 8.95
C TYR A 538 8.76 -20.82 10.29
N MET A 539 9.55 -20.83 11.38
CA MET A 539 9.07 -20.67 12.76
C MET A 539 7.92 -21.63 13.13
N GLY A 540 7.93 -22.86 12.60
CA GLY A 540 6.86 -23.85 12.80
C GLY A 540 5.57 -23.57 12.01
N TYR A 541 5.54 -22.51 11.20
CA TYR A 541 4.43 -22.20 10.29
C TYR A 541 4.67 -22.82 8.92
N LYS A 542 3.62 -23.42 8.35
CA LYS A 542 3.61 -23.82 6.95
C LYS A 542 3.28 -22.62 6.06
N ILE A 543 4.17 -22.29 5.13
CA ILE A 543 3.96 -21.30 4.07
C ILE A 543 3.67 -22.06 2.78
N PRO A 544 2.41 -22.07 2.28
CA PRO A 544 2.06 -22.87 1.12
C PRO A 544 2.59 -22.26 -0.19
N LYS A 545 2.85 -23.12 -1.16
CA LYS A 545 3.18 -22.73 -2.53
C LYS A 545 2.15 -21.74 -3.09
N GLY A 546 2.65 -20.68 -3.71
CA GLY A 546 1.86 -19.63 -4.34
C GLY A 546 1.22 -18.64 -3.37
N ALA A 547 1.47 -18.77 -2.05
CA ALA A 547 1.03 -17.80 -1.07
C ALA A 547 1.63 -16.42 -1.38
N PRO A 548 0.83 -15.35 -1.45
CA PRO A 548 1.34 -13.98 -1.49
C PRO A 548 2.11 -13.66 -0.21
N VAL A 549 3.25 -13.00 -0.34
CA VAL A 549 4.12 -12.59 0.77
C VAL A 549 4.35 -11.09 0.70
N ILE A 550 3.88 -10.36 1.71
CA ILE A 550 3.95 -8.91 1.82
C ILE A 550 5.16 -8.52 2.66
N LEU A 551 5.95 -7.57 2.16
CA LEU A 551 6.98 -6.89 2.95
C LEU A 551 6.34 -5.65 3.59
N ASN A 552 6.10 -5.68 4.89
CA ASN A 552 5.54 -4.54 5.61
C ASN A 552 6.66 -3.53 5.96
N ALA A 553 7.07 -2.75 4.97
CA ALA A 553 8.11 -1.73 5.13
C ALA A 553 7.74 -0.72 6.23
N TRP A 554 6.46 -0.30 6.28
CA TRP A 554 5.98 0.66 7.27
C TRP A 554 6.20 0.15 8.69
N ALA A 555 5.81 -1.09 9.01
CA ALA A 555 6.03 -1.66 10.33
C ALA A 555 7.52 -1.69 10.70
N ILE A 556 8.37 -2.15 9.78
CA ILE A 556 9.82 -2.28 10.01
C ILE A 556 10.49 -0.92 10.22
N MET A 557 10.05 0.11 9.49
CA MET A 557 10.68 1.43 9.45
C MET A 557 10.09 2.40 10.48
N THR A 558 8.93 2.07 11.06
CA THR A 558 8.30 2.81 12.16
C THR A 558 8.26 2.03 13.48
N ASP A 559 9.07 0.98 13.59
CA ASP A 559 9.19 0.14 14.78
C ASP A 559 9.82 0.93 15.95
N PRO A 560 9.08 1.16 17.06
CA PRO A 560 9.62 1.87 18.23
C PRO A 560 10.75 1.12 18.94
N ASP A 561 10.86 -0.20 18.77
CA ASP A 561 11.96 -0.99 19.35
C ASP A 561 13.28 -0.79 18.58
N ARG A 562 13.18 -0.35 17.31
CA ARG A 562 14.33 -0.01 16.45
C ARG A 562 14.63 1.48 16.43
N TYR A 563 13.60 2.33 16.51
CA TYR A 563 13.73 3.78 16.34
C TYR A 563 12.97 4.52 17.44
N THR A 564 13.70 5.22 18.31
CA THR A 564 13.12 6.16 19.27
C THR A 564 12.34 7.26 18.54
N GLU A 565 11.11 7.53 18.97
CA GLU A 565 10.18 8.48 18.33
C GLU A 565 10.08 8.25 16.81
N PRO A 566 9.58 7.09 16.34
CA PRO A 566 9.74 6.66 14.95
C PRO A 566 9.02 7.56 13.94
N ARG A 567 8.01 8.31 14.38
CA ARG A 567 7.27 9.27 13.55
C ARG A 567 7.81 10.70 13.62
N ARG A 568 8.83 10.98 14.44
CA ARG A 568 9.57 12.24 14.39
C ARG A 568 10.69 12.11 13.35
N PHE A 569 10.73 13.05 12.40
CA PHE A 569 11.83 13.14 11.44
C PHE A 569 13.09 13.63 12.16
N ASN A 570 14.05 12.75 12.37
CA ASN A 570 15.26 13.04 13.14
C ASN A 570 16.51 12.40 12.50
N PRO A 571 17.28 13.14 11.69
CA PRO A 571 18.54 12.66 11.11
C PRO A 571 19.62 12.32 12.14
N ASP A 572 19.61 12.92 13.34
CA ASP A 572 20.61 12.67 14.39
C ASP A 572 20.57 11.23 14.93
N ARG A 573 19.54 10.44 14.59
CA ARG A 573 19.47 9.01 14.96
C ARG A 573 20.53 8.16 14.26
N PHE A 574 21.06 8.63 13.13
CA PHE A 574 22.14 7.97 12.43
C PHE A 574 23.47 8.50 12.98
N THR A 575 24.26 7.63 13.61
CA THR A 575 25.48 8.00 14.33
C THR A 575 26.68 8.20 13.40
N GLU A 576 27.74 8.81 13.95
CA GLU A 576 29.02 9.18 13.29
C GLU A 576 29.80 8.02 12.63
N GLY A 577 29.34 6.77 12.75
CA GLY A 577 29.91 5.62 12.03
C GLY A 577 29.29 5.34 10.66
N SER A 578 28.19 6.03 10.31
CA SER A 578 27.43 5.79 9.07
C SER A 578 27.48 6.95 8.07
N ASP A 579 28.25 7.99 8.39
CA ASP A 579 28.31 9.27 7.67
C ASP A 579 28.93 9.18 6.27
N SER A 580 29.84 8.22 6.11
CA SER A 580 30.48 7.94 4.84
C SER A 580 29.66 6.99 3.95
N ILE A 581 28.66 6.32 4.52
CA ILE A 581 27.90 5.24 3.87
C ILE A 581 26.60 5.80 3.32
N SER A 582 26.37 5.63 2.02
CA SER A 582 25.11 6.02 1.38
C SER A 582 23.93 5.22 1.92
N MET A 583 22.71 5.73 1.70
CA MET A 583 21.49 4.97 2.03
C MET A 583 21.48 3.64 1.26
N THR A 584 21.97 3.62 0.01
CA THR A 584 21.99 2.41 -0.82
C THR A 584 22.91 1.33 -0.29
N GLU A 585 24.09 1.71 0.21
CA GLU A 585 25.03 0.77 0.83
C GLU A 585 24.46 0.21 2.14
N MET A 586 23.79 1.05 2.94
CA MET A 586 23.20 0.57 4.19
C MET A 586 21.99 -0.33 3.97
N ALA A 587 21.19 -0.09 2.92
CA ALA A 587 20.11 -1.00 2.53
C ALA A 587 20.62 -2.41 2.20
N ALA A 588 21.86 -2.53 1.72
CA ALA A 588 22.52 -3.80 1.40
C ALA A 588 23.40 -4.35 2.53
N HIS A 589 23.38 -3.73 3.72
CA HIS A 589 24.26 -4.14 4.83
C HIS A 589 24.05 -5.62 5.20
N PRO A 590 25.12 -6.41 5.46
CA PRO A 590 24.99 -7.82 5.73
C PRO A 590 24.24 -8.11 7.04
N GLU A 591 24.36 -7.27 8.06
CA GLU A 591 23.59 -7.38 9.30
C GLU A 591 22.24 -6.66 9.17
N PRO A 592 21.09 -7.36 9.31
CA PRO A 592 19.73 -6.79 9.20
C PRO A 592 19.47 -5.60 10.10
N SER A 593 19.89 -5.71 11.37
CA SER A 593 19.61 -4.72 12.40
C SER A 593 20.22 -3.36 12.08
N LYS A 594 21.34 -3.35 11.35
CA LYS A 594 22.03 -2.14 10.88
C LYS A 594 21.44 -1.54 9.60
N ARG A 595 20.47 -2.19 8.94
CA ARG A 595 19.87 -1.63 7.72
C ARG A 595 18.92 -0.48 8.08
N ASP A 596 19.27 0.71 7.60
CA ASP A 596 18.47 1.94 7.77
C ASP A 596 17.10 1.85 7.07
N THR A 597 17.00 1.04 6.01
CA THR A 597 15.79 0.97 5.19
C THR A 597 15.55 -0.41 4.57
N VAL A 598 14.27 -0.75 4.44
CA VAL A 598 13.76 -1.82 3.55
C VAL A 598 12.84 -1.25 2.47
N GLY A 599 12.78 0.08 2.32
CA GLY A 599 11.88 0.79 1.42
C GLY A 599 12.18 0.54 -0.07
N PHE A 600 13.38 0.07 -0.39
CA PHE A 600 13.76 -0.38 -1.73
C PHE A 600 13.45 -1.86 -1.99
N GLY A 601 12.79 -2.56 -1.06
CA GLY A 601 12.51 -3.99 -1.12
C GLY A 601 13.67 -4.84 -0.61
N ALA A 602 13.71 -6.12 -1.00
CA ALA A 602 14.71 -7.07 -0.53
C ALA A 602 15.07 -8.13 -1.58
N GLY A 603 16.27 -8.71 -1.43
CA GLY A 603 16.72 -9.87 -2.18
C GLY A 603 16.77 -9.66 -3.70
N ARG A 604 16.39 -10.68 -4.48
CA ARG A 604 16.45 -10.61 -5.96
C ARG A 604 15.49 -9.57 -6.56
N ARG A 605 14.51 -9.10 -5.78
CA ARG A 605 13.51 -8.09 -6.19
C ARG A 605 13.82 -6.68 -5.66
N LEU A 606 15.00 -6.47 -5.07
CA LEU A 606 15.47 -5.15 -4.64
C LEU A 606 15.38 -4.13 -5.80
N CYS A 607 15.03 -2.88 -5.50
CA CYS A 607 14.87 -1.84 -6.51
C CYS A 607 16.14 -1.66 -7.37
N PRO A 608 16.04 -1.67 -8.71
CA PRO A 608 17.20 -1.44 -9.56
C PRO A 608 17.63 0.03 -9.57
N GLY A 609 16.69 0.96 -9.39
CA GLY A 609 16.92 2.40 -9.50
C GLY A 609 17.45 3.06 -8.24
N MET A 610 17.75 2.30 -7.17
CA MET A 610 18.13 2.86 -5.87
C MET A 610 19.34 3.80 -5.93
N HIS A 611 20.32 3.53 -6.80
CA HIS A 611 21.51 4.36 -6.96
C HIS A 611 21.21 5.68 -7.67
N VAL A 612 20.27 5.71 -8.60
CA VAL A 612 19.84 6.98 -9.24
C VAL A 612 18.99 7.77 -8.24
N ALA A 613 18.06 7.11 -7.56
CA ALA A 613 17.19 7.73 -6.56
C ALA A 613 17.98 8.38 -5.41
N ASP A 614 18.97 7.68 -4.83
CA ASP A 614 19.81 8.22 -3.74
C ASP A 614 20.52 9.52 -4.14
N ARG A 615 21.04 9.58 -5.36
CA ARG A 615 21.72 10.76 -5.92
C ARG A 615 20.73 11.88 -6.21
N SER A 616 19.57 11.56 -6.78
CA SER A 616 18.51 12.54 -7.05
C SER A 616 17.95 13.14 -5.76
N LEU A 617 17.76 12.31 -4.73
CA LEU A 617 17.34 12.76 -3.39
C LEU A 617 18.40 13.65 -2.76
N PHE A 618 19.67 13.24 -2.78
CA PHE A 618 20.76 14.04 -2.26
C PHE A 618 20.84 15.42 -2.94
N LEU A 619 20.87 15.46 -4.28
CA LEU A 619 20.91 16.70 -5.06
C LEU A 619 19.66 17.56 -4.84
N GLY A 620 18.47 16.96 -4.84
CA GLY A 620 17.22 17.67 -4.60
C GLY A 620 17.19 18.31 -3.21
N ILE A 621 17.51 17.55 -2.17
CA ILE A 621 17.54 18.01 -0.77
C ILE A 621 18.57 19.13 -0.57
N THR A 622 19.82 18.91 -0.98
CA THR A 622 20.89 19.93 -0.87
C THR A 622 20.52 21.20 -1.64
N GLY A 623 20.00 21.06 -2.87
CA GLY A 623 19.57 22.19 -3.70
C GLY A 623 18.45 23.00 -3.07
N ILE A 624 17.40 22.34 -2.55
CA ILE A 624 16.28 23.00 -1.86
C ILE A 624 16.79 23.74 -0.62
N LEU A 625 17.57 23.09 0.25
CA LEU A 625 18.07 23.69 1.49
C LEU A 625 19.09 24.81 1.25
N TRP A 626 19.93 24.69 0.22
CA TRP A 626 20.82 25.78 -0.19
C TRP A 626 20.03 26.99 -0.67
N SER A 627 18.92 26.77 -1.38
CA SER A 627 18.18 27.81 -2.10
C SER A 627 17.13 28.52 -1.24
N PHE A 628 16.42 27.76 -0.41
CA PHE A 628 15.15 28.19 0.17
C PHE A 628 15.06 27.99 1.69
N SER A 629 14.23 28.82 2.31
CA SER A 629 13.65 28.58 3.62
C SER A 629 12.23 28.07 3.42
N VAL A 630 11.97 26.84 3.89
CA VAL A 630 10.63 26.24 3.93
C VAL A 630 9.98 26.60 5.25
N THR A 631 8.83 27.25 5.19
CA THR A 631 8.09 27.73 6.37
C THR A 631 6.58 27.50 6.19
N PRO A 632 5.82 27.31 7.29
CA PRO A 632 4.38 27.14 7.20
C PRO A 632 3.71 28.40 6.65
N LYS A 633 2.64 28.23 5.87
CA LYS A 633 1.72 29.35 5.62
C LYS A 633 1.00 29.69 6.91
N LYS A 634 0.60 30.97 7.03
CA LYS A 634 -0.20 31.45 8.16
C LYS A 634 -1.66 31.57 7.76
N ASP A 635 -2.55 31.17 8.66
CA ASP A 635 -3.98 31.39 8.50
C ASP A 635 -4.36 32.87 8.71
N ALA A 636 -5.66 33.18 8.60
CA ALA A 636 -6.17 34.54 8.79
C ALA A 636 -5.94 35.09 10.21
N GLN A 637 -5.62 34.22 11.18
CA GLN A 637 -5.34 34.54 12.58
C GLN A 637 -3.83 34.59 12.87
N GLY A 638 -2.98 34.35 11.87
CA GLY A 638 -1.52 34.35 12.00
C GLY A 638 -0.91 33.05 12.54
N GLN A 639 -1.71 31.99 12.71
CA GLN A 639 -1.26 30.68 13.16
C GLN A 639 -0.71 29.84 12.01
N ASP A 640 0.27 28.99 12.32
CA ASP A 640 0.93 28.15 11.33
C ASP A 640 0.02 27.00 10.87
N ILE A 641 -0.18 26.89 9.55
CA ILE A 641 -0.89 25.79 8.91
C ILE A 641 0.13 24.66 8.68
N LEU A 642 0.10 23.65 9.55
CA LEU A 642 0.99 22.50 9.46
C LEU A 642 0.29 21.30 8.80
N PRO A 643 0.97 20.58 7.90
CA PRO A 643 0.44 19.34 7.33
C PRO A 643 0.42 18.22 8.38
N ASN A 644 -0.40 17.19 8.13
CA ASN A 644 -0.30 15.94 8.88
C ASN A 644 0.61 14.94 8.14
N ALA A 645 1.66 14.46 8.80
CA ALA A 645 2.61 13.48 8.25
C ALA A 645 1.98 12.14 7.85
N ASP A 646 0.84 11.78 8.44
CA ASP A 646 0.16 10.50 8.20
C ASP A 646 -0.95 10.62 7.14
N ASN A 647 -1.23 11.83 6.64
CA ASN A 647 -2.16 12.06 5.55
C ASN A 647 -1.49 11.74 4.21
N LEU A 648 -1.64 10.49 3.76
CA LEU A 648 -1.02 9.98 2.54
C LEU A 648 -2.06 9.58 1.50
N ILE A 649 -1.78 9.90 0.24
CA ILE A 649 -2.44 9.30 -0.92
C ILE A 649 -1.65 8.03 -1.24
N VAL A 650 -2.28 6.88 -1.03
CA VAL A 650 -1.62 5.57 -1.15
C VAL A 650 -2.11 4.83 -2.39
N GLY A 651 -1.18 4.54 -3.28
CA GLY A 651 -1.33 3.59 -4.39
C GLY A 651 -0.17 2.60 -4.38
N LEU A 652 0.32 2.21 -5.56
CA LEU A 652 1.54 1.39 -5.67
C LEU A 652 2.75 2.11 -5.05
N ALA A 653 2.77 3.43 -5.19
CA ALA A 653 3.60 4.37 -4.46
C ALA A 653 2.69 5.29 -3.61
N ALA A 654 3.15 5.65 -2.43
CA ALA A 654 2.54 6.64 -1.57
C ALA A 654 3.09 8.03 -1.89
N ARG A 655 2.28 9.06 -1.67
CA ARG A 655 2.70 10.47 -1.63
C ARG A 655 1.97 11.20 -0.50
N PRO A 656 2.55 12.25 0.10
CA PRO A 656 1.79 13.13 0.97
C PRO A 656 0.55 13.70 0.26
N GLU A 657 -0.54 13.89 1.01
CA GLU A 657 -1.65 14.72 0.55
C GLU A 657 -1.16 16.15 0.25
N PRO A 658 -1.75 16.87 -0.73
CA PRO A 658 -1.42 18.26 -0.98
C PRO A 658 -1.52 19.11 0.30
N PHE A 659 -0.49 19.91 0.56
CA PHE A 659 -0.43 20.80 1.71
C PHE A 659 0.05 22.21 1.34
N GLU A 660 -0.30 23.17 2.19
CA GLU A 660 0.11 24.56 2.07
C GLU A 660 1.54 24.77 2.59
N VAL A 661 2.33 25.54 1.84
CA VAL A 661 3.73 25.82 2.15
C VAL A 661 4.12 27.23 1.70
N SER A 662 4.97 27.89 2.47
CA SER A 662 5.67 29.12 2.06
C SER A 662 7.15 28.79 1.82
N ILE A 663 7.54 28.78 0.55
CA ILE A 663 8.94 28.63 0.13
C ILE A 663 9.47 29.99 -0.28
N LEU A 664 10.47 30.47 0.45
CA LEU A 664 11.11 31.77 0.20
C LEU A 664 12.57 31.55 -0.13
N SER A 665 13.12 32.31 -1.09
CA SER A 665 14.56 32.31 -1.30
C SER A 665 15.27 32.78 -0.02
N ARG A 666 16.37 32.10 0.36
CA ARG A 666 17.14 32.47 1.56
C ARG A 666 17.70 33.89 1.46
N ASN A 667 18.06 34.33 0.25
CA ASN A 667 18.44 35.71 -0.06
C ASN A 667 18.51 35.93 -1.58
N GLU A 668 18.49 37.20 -2.00
CA GLU A 668 18.50 37.56 -3.42
C GLU A 668 19.77 37.11 -4.17
N LYS A 669 20.93 37.03 -3.49
CA LYS A 669 22.16 36.54 -4.13
C LYS A 669 22.02 35.09 -4.59
N ARG A 670 21.46 34.23 -3.75
CA ARG A 670 21.18 32.82 -4.08
C ARG A 670 20.13 32.71 -5.17
N ALA A 671 19.08 33.54 -5.12
CA ALA A 671 18.08 33.62 -6.18
C ALA A 671 18.70 34.00 -7.53
N CYS A 672 19.63 34.96 -7.54
CA CYS A 672 20.39 35.36 -8.73
C CYS A 672 21.21 34.20 -9.29
N ILE A 673 21.99 33.51 -8.44
CA ILE A 673 22.79 32.35 -8.84
C ILE A 673 21.93 31.25 -9.45
N ILE A 674 20.75 30.95 -8.90
CA ILE A 674 19.86 29.93 -9.46
C ILE A 674 19.43 30.30 -10.90
N ARG A 675 19.04 31.55 -11.11
CA ARG A 675 18.64 32.06 -12.44
C ARG A 675 19.81 32.04 -13.41
N GLU A 676 21.00 32.45 -12.98
CA GLU A 676 22.22 32.44 -13.78
C GLU A 676 22.65 31.01 -14.15
N GLU A 677 22.67 30.10 -13.18
CA GLU A 677 23.00 28.69 -13.38
C GLU A 677 22.03 28.00 -14.34
N TRP A 678 20.73 28.30 -14.23
CA TRP A 678 19.74 27.79 -15.16
C TRP A 678 19.94 28.39 -16.56
N LYS A 679 20.11 29.71 -16.66
CA LYS A 679 20.39 30.40 -17.94
C LYS A 679 21.64 29.86 -18.63
N ASP A 680 22.68 29.56 -17.86
CA ASP A 680 23.92 28.98 -18.38
C ASP A 680 23.69 27.53 -18.85
N ALA A 681 22.94 26.73 -18.09
CA ALA A 681 22.57 25.38 -18.51
C ALA A 681 21.70 25.34 -19.78
N GLN A 682 20.91 26.39 -20.03
CA GLN A 682 20.13 26.51 -21.27
C GLN A 682 21.00 26.62 -22.52
N ARG A 683 22.29 26.94 -22.42
CA ARG A 683 23.22 26.91 -23.58
C ARG A 683 23.39 25.52 -24.16
N LEU A 684 23.17 24.48 -23.36
CA LEU A 684 23.20 23.08 -23.79
C LEU A 684 21.91 22.66 -24.51
N LEU A 685 20.92 23.55 -24.56
CA LEU A 685 19.56 23.26 -25.00
C LEU A 685 19.14 24.08 -26.21
N ASP A 686 18.34 23.47 -27.08
CA ASP A 686 17.76 24.16 -28.24
C ASP A 686 16.58 25.06 -27.83
N PRO A 687 15.96 25.81 -28.78
CA PRO A 687 14.78 26.63 -28.48
C PRO A 687 13.56 25.86 -27.94
N GLU A 688 13.44 24.56 -28.24
CA GLU A 688 12.42 23.65 -27.69
C GLU A 688 12.85 23.05 -26.33
N LYS A 689 13.99 23.53 -25.81
CA LYS A 689 14.66 23.10 -24.58
C LYS A 689 15.01 21.61 -24.58
N GLN A 690 15.30 21.03 -25.75
CA GLN A 690 15.87 19.69 -25.92
C GLN A 690 17.41 19.75 -25.94
N TRP A 691 18.09 18.63 -25.70
CA TRP A 691 19.55 18.57 -25.68
C TRP A 691 20.15 18.83 -27.07
N MET A 692 20.98 19.88 -27.19
CA MET A 692 21.91 20.05 -28.31
C MET A 692 23.25 19.39 -28.00
N GLU A 693 23.76 19.68 -26.80
CA GLU A 693 25.00 19.15 -26.28
C GLU A 693 24.72 18.48 -24.95
N THR A 694 25.34 17.33 -24.71
CA THR A 694 25.22 16.65 -23.43
C THR A 694 26.13 17.33 -22.42
N PRO A 695 25.68 17.55 -21.16
CA PRO A 695 26.50 18.23 -20.16
C PRO A 695 27.88 17.57 -20.01
N GLU A 696 28.91 18.33 -19.65
CA GLU A 696 30.24 17.74 -19.43
C GLU A 696 30.20 16.71 -18.29
N GLY A 697 30.88 15.58 -18.49
CA GLY A 697 30.88 14.46 -17.55
C GLY A 697 31.79 13.33 -18.00
N ASP A 698 32.10 12.44 -17.07
CA ASP A 698 32.94 11.26 -17.30
C ASP A 698 32.11 10.15 -17.99
N TRP A 699 31.60 10.48 -19.18
CA TRP A 699 30.66 9.63 -19.92
C TRP A 699 31.34 8.34 -20.39
N ASP A 700 30.69 7.21 -20.12
CA ASP A 700 31.08 5.95 -20.73
C ASP A 700 30.95 6.07 -22.27
N ALA A 701 32.05 5.84 -23.00
CA ALA A 701 32.08 5.91 -24.46
C ALA A 701 31.04 4.99 -25.12
N SER A 702 30.62 3.91 -24.44
CA SER A 702 29.56 3.01 -24.91
C SER A 702 28.16 3.65 -24.92
N LEU A 703 27.99 4.83 -24.34
CA LEU A 703 26.76 5.63 -24.34
C LEU A 703 26.75 6.76 -25.40
N ARG A 704 27.79 6.87 -26.23
CA ARG A 704 27.85 7.76 -27.41
C ARG A 704 27.47 7.02 -28.67
N ILE A 705 26.78 7.65 -29.63
CA ILE A 705 26.64 7.09 -30.99
C ILE A 705 28.00 7.02 -31.66
#